data_AF-A0AA94VCW9-F1
#
_entry.id   AF-A0AA94VCW9-F1
#
_cell.length_a   1.000
_cell.length_b   1.000
_cell.length_c   1.000
_cell.angle_alpha   90.00
_cell.angle_beta   90.00
_cell.angle_gamma   90.00
#
_symmetry.space_group_name_H-M   'P 1'
#
loop_
_entity.id
_entity.type
_entity.pdbx_description
1 polymer ?
#
loop_
_entity_poly.entity_id
_entity_poly.type
_entity_poly.pdbx_seq_one_letter_code
_entity_poly.pdbx_strand_id
1 'polypeptide(L)'
;MRTWHIFFEFIGASKGGLLMDTGALTTNDIGKLMAVSHQGPLANTRLSGRTILILIGVAVILHVGQEIFVPLALALLLTFTLAPIVSFLRKHSVPKIAAVILAVASAFMAIALFSFVVATQVTNLAENIPTYQRNIVTKVQALSQAGSGNGVLEHLSKVVERVGAELQTRAVESQDEQSTAPTMREPMPVEIVTRSHPVETLGNFILPLISPFATAGLVIVLVIFMLIEREDLRDRFIRLVGLGDLHRTTAALQDAGKRVGKYLLMQLVVNALYAFPITIGLWVLGIPNAILWGLLTLVLRFVPYIGPVIGMVLPLFLALAISPGWSLVAWVAALFIITELISNNVVEPWLYGSHTGLSPMAIIISAIFWSWLWGPLGLMLSTPLTVCLVVLGRYVPEFSFLDVLLGNEPVLQPQEKLYQRLLSGDPNEATDNAEEFLEEEYLIDYYEKVGLPALILGEADRQRGVMTEAQIALLASSAHALIENLAEIASEEENEGLSEDEQTSAPETKETIALPDGKGRSILSLGGRGAMDDAASAMLSQVLLVQGAQIRQADYTVIEGRDLKALVADDIDTVVVTFLNENSKSHARQIVRRLKRVRPSLRVGILLPMGESGREAPIDPQDISADFVAASLTQAVLSALSDTGPVALKSPVRKVARQRRVPPVAA
;
A
#
# COMPACT_ATOMS: atom_id res chain seq x y z
N MET A 1 -22.01 26.43 -18.42
CA MET A 1 -21.16 27.56 -18.85
C MET A 1 -20.85 28.59 -17.76
N ARG A 2 -21.61 28.73 -16.65
CA ARG A 2 -21.28 29.69 -15.57
C ARG A 2 -20.27 29.21 -14.50
N THR A 3 -19.92 27.93 -14.48
CA THR A 3 -19.00 27.34 -13.48
C THR A 3 -17.51 27.55 -13.82
N TRP A 4 -17.19 27.95 -15.05
CA TRP A 4 -15.81 28.10 -15.53
C TRP A 4 -15.18 29.46 -15.18
N HIS A 5 -15.98 30.49 -14.88
CA HIS A 5 -15.46 31.84 -14.65
C HIS A 5 -14.76 32.00 -13.28
N ILE A 6 -15.23 31.26 -12.27
CA ILE A 6 -14.68 31.33 -10.90
C ILE A 6 -13.32 30.61 -10.80
N PHE A 7 -13.12 29.55 -11.60
CA PHE A 7 -11.87 28.79 -11.61
C PHE A 7 -10.72 29.55 -12.29
N PHE A 8 -11.01 30.36 -13.31
CA PHE A 8 -9.99 31.18 -13.98
C PHE A 8 -9.62 32.46 -13.20
N GLU A 9 -10.54 33.05 -12.42
CA GLU A 9 -10.23 34.21 -11.58
C GLU A 9 -9.25 33.88 -10.45
N PHE A 10 -9.27 32.66 -9.91
CA PHE A 10 -8.36 32.24 -8.84
C PHE A 10 -6.91 32.03 -9.31
N ILE A 11 -6.68 31.81 -10.61
CA ILE A 11 -5.35 31.60 -11.21
C ILE A 11 -4.76 32.91 -11.78
N GLY A 12 -5.59 33.95 -11.99
CA GLY A 12 -5.19 35.20 -12.63
C GLY A 12 -4.57 36.28 -11.73
N ALA A 13 -4.56 36.11 -10.40
CA ALA A 13 -4.26 37.20 -9.46
C ALA A 13 -2.80 37.33 -8.99
N SER A 14 -1.83 36.64 -9.60
CA SER A 14 -0.40 36.77 -9.22
C SER A 14 0.48 37.22 -10.39
N LYS A 15 0.19 38.41 -10.92
CA LYS A 15 1.13 39.19 -11.74
C LYS A 15 0.97 40.68 -11.44
N GLY A 16 1.66 41.15 -10.40
CA GLY A 16 1.88 42.56 -10.10
C GLY A 16 3.33 42.75 -9.69
N GLY A 17 4.07 43.55 -10.46
CA GLY A 17 5.53 43.61 -10.43
C GLY A 17 6.13 44.53 -9.37
N LEU A 18 7.46 44.43 -9.24
CA LEU A 18 8.32 45.52 -8.76
C LEU A 18 9.76 45.33 -9.26
N LEU A 19 10.15 46.19 -10.21
CA LEU A 19 11.54 46.59 -10.54
C LEU A 19 11.95 47.62 -9.46
N MET A 20 13.11 47.59 -8.79
CA MET A 20 14.50 47.94 -9.17
C MET A 20 15.29 47.79 -7.83
N ASP A 21 16.58 47.45 -7.76
CA ASP A 21 17.70 48.36 -8.03
C ASP A 21 19.05 47.59 -8.02
N THR A 22 20.03 48.24 -8.63
CA THR A 22 21.35 47.80 -9.10
C THR A 22 22.44 47.60 -8.03
N GLY A 23 23.40 46.72 -8.31
CA GLY A 23 24.59 46.54 -7.47
C GLY A 23 25.60 45.50 -7.98
N ALA A 24 26.42 45.90 -8.95
CA ALA A 24 27.68 45.33 -9.45
C ALA A 24 28.18 43.96 -8.93
N LEU A 25 28.19 42.95 -9.81
CA LEU A 25 29.24 41.92 -9.89
C LEU A 25 29.35 41.46 -11.36
N THR A 26 30.58 41.37 -11.85
CA THR A 26 30.96 41.20 -13.25
C THR A 26 30.57 39.83 -13.82
N THR A 27 30.07 39.82 -15.06
CA THR A 27 29.58 38.65 -15.82
C THR A 27 30.61 37.54 -16.05
N ASN A 28 31.89 37.75 -15.74
CA ASN A 28 32.94 36.75 -15.93
C ASN A 28 33.17 35.81 -14.72
N ASP A 29 32.72 36.16 -13.51
CA ASP A 29 32.90 35.28 -12.33
C ASP A 29 31.73 34.30 -12.15
N ILE A 30 30.54 34.64 -12.64
CA ILE A 30 29.35 33.76 -12.59
C ILE A 30 29.49 32.59 -13.59
N GLY A 31 30.24 32.79 -14.69
CA GLY A 31 30.50 31.75 -15.70
C GLY A 31 31.43 30.63 -15.21
N LYS A 32 32.33 30.92 -14.25
CA LYS A 32 33.26 29.92 -13.69
C LYS A 32 32.70 29.18 -12.47
N LEU A 33 31.73 29.76 -11.75
CA LEU A 33 31.03 29.12 -10.64
C LEU A 33 29.87 28.20 -11.06
N MET A 34 29.43 28.25 -12.32
CA MET A 34 28.42 27.34 -12.88
C MET A 34 29.01 26.13 -13.63
N ALA A 35 30.33 25.97 -13.67
CA ALA A 35 31.02 24.89 -14.38
C ALA A 35 31.43 23.72 -13.47
N VAL A 36 30.62 23.40 -12.45
CA VAL A 36 30.69 22.11 -11.74
C VAL A 36 29.32 21.46 -11.88
N SER A 37 29.12 20.82 -13.03
CA SER A 37 27.97 19.98 -13.28
C SER A 37 28.07 18.72 -12.43
N HIS A 38 27.42 18.73 -11.26
CA HIS A 38 26.98 17.50 -10.61
C HIS A 38 26.00 16.79 -11.55
N GLN A 39 26.50 15.82 -12.32
CA GLN A 39 25.69 14.80 -12.96
C GLN A 39 25.63 13.59 -12.03
N GLY A 40 24.77 13.67 -11.02
CA GLY A 40 24.25 12.51 -10.31
C GLY A 40 22.83 12.22 -10.81
N PRO A 41 22.40 10.94 -10.95
CA PRO A 41 21.06 10.60 -11.41
C PRO A 41 20.06 10.69 -10.25
N LEU A 42 19.91 11.88 -9.66
CA LEU A 42 18.71 12.21 -8.91
C LEU A 42 17.84 13.01 -9.84
N ALA A 43 16.92 12.31 -10.50
CA ALA A 43 15.90 12.91 -11.34
C ALA A 43 15.13 13.94 -10.51
N ASN A 44 15.47 15.21 -10.69
CA ASN A 44 14.67 16.34 -10.23
C ASN A 44 13.32 16.26 -10.96
N THR A 45 12.34 15.57 -10.39
CA THR A 45 10.96 15.56 -10.86
C THR A 45 10.29 16.90 -10.53
N ARG A 46 10.84 18.00 -11.03
CA ARG A 46 10.09 19.25 -11.07
C ARG A 46 8.94 19.02 -12.05
N LEU A 47 7.70 19.00 -11.56
CA LEU A 47 6.48 19.00 -12.37
C LEU A 47 6.54 20.19 -13.33
N SER A 48 7.09 19.96 -14.52
CA SER A 48 7.15 20.97 -15.58
C SER A 48 5.73 21.33 -16.00
N GLY A 49 5.46 22.60 -16.31
CA GLY A 49 4.15 23.03 -16.81
C GLY A 49 3.66 22.21 -18.03
N ARG A 50 4.60 21.62 -18.77
CA ARG A 50 4.31 20.66 -19.84
C ARG A 50 3.62 19.39 -19.34
N THR A 51 4.05 18.84 -18.20
CA THR A 51 3.45 17.64 -17.61
C THR A 51 2.01 17.91 -17.17
N ILE A 52 1.76 19.08 -16.58
CA ILE A 52 0.40 19.51 -16.19
C ILE A 52 -0.52 19.61 -17.41
N LEU A 53 -0.04 20.22 -18.51
CA LEU A 53 -0.79 20.29 -19.76
C LEU A 53 -1.09 18.91 -20.35
N ILE A 54 -0.14 17.98 -20.30
CA ILE A 54 -0.34 16.60 -20.76
C ILE A 54 -1.39 15.90 -19.90
N LEU A 55 -1.33 16.03 -18.56
CA LEU A 55 -2.30 15.42 -17.65
C LEU A 55 -3.72 15.95 -17.90
N ILE A 56 -3.87 17.27 -18.10
CA ILE A 56 -5.16 17.88 -18.44
C ILE A 56 -5.66 17.35 -19.80
N GLY A 57 -4.78 17.29 -20.81
CA GLY A 57 -5.11 16.75 -22.13
C GLY A 57 -5.59 15.31 -22.06
N VAL A 58 -4.90 14.46 -21.29
CA VAL A 58 -5.29 13.06 -21.06
C VAL A 58 -6.64 12.97 -20.35
N ALA A 59 -6.88 13.77 -19.31
CA ALA A 59 -8.17 13.79 -18.61
C ALA A 59 -9.33 14.21 -19.52
N VAL A 60 -9.13 15.21 -20.38
CA VAL A 60 -10.14 15.64 -21.36
C VAL A 60 -10.41 14.53 -22.39
N ILE A 61 -9.38 13.85 -22.90
CA ILE A 61 -9.54 12.73 -23.83
C ILE A 61 -10.31 11.57 -23.18
N LEU A 62 -9.99 11.23 -21.93
CA LEU A 62 -10.67 10.19 -21.15
C LEU A 62 -12.14 10.53 -20.89
N HIS A 63 -12.46 11.81 -20.67
CA HIS A 63 -13.83 12.27 -20.46
C HIS A 63 -14.64 12.21 -21.77
N VAL A 64 -14.08 12.73 -22.87
CA VAL A 64 -14.75 12.73 -24.18
C VAL A 64 -14.90 11.29 -24.71
N GLY A 65 -13.90 10.44 -24.50
CA GLY A 65 -13.90 9.05 -24.94
C GLY A 65 -14.59 8.06 -24.01
N GLN A 66 -15.39 8.52 -23.03
CA GLN A 66 -15.99 7.66 -22.01
C GLN A 66 -16.80 6.48 -22.58
N GLU A 67 -17.46 6.65 -23.74
CA GLU A 67 -18.22 5.58 -24.41
C GLU A 67 -17.35 4.39 -24.83
N ILE A 68 -16.05 4.60 -25.01
CA ILE A 68 -15.08 3.56 -25.38
C ILE A 68 -14.28 3.11 -24.14
N PHE A 69 -13.83 4.07 -23.32
CA PHE A 69 -12.97 3.77 -22.18
C PHE A 69 -13.71 3.11 -21.01
N VAL A 70 -14.98 3.47 -20.75
CA VAL A 70 -15.75 2.86 -19.65
C VAL A 70 -15.99 1.37 -19.89
N PRO A 71 -16.49 0.92 -21.07
CA PRO A 71 -16.62 -0.51 -21.35
C PRO A 71 -15.29 -1.26 -21.32
N LEU A 72 -14.21 -0.64 -21.80
CA LEU A 72 -12.87 -1.23 -21.77
C LEU A 72 -12.34 -1.40 -20.35
N ALA A 73 -12.51 -0.39 -19.49
CA ALA A 73 -12.11 -0.43 -18.08
C ALA A 73 -12.92 -1.48 -17.30
N LEU A 74 -14.24 -1.54 -17.51
CA LEU A 74 -15.10 -2.58 -16.95
C LEU A 74 -14.67 -3.96 -17.40
N ALA A 75 -14.39 -4.15 -18.70
CA ALA A 75 -13.94 -5.42 -19.24
C ALA A 75 -12.60 -5.85 -18.62
N LEU A 76 -11.63 -4.94 -18.53
CA LEU A 76 -10.33 -5.20 -17.92
C LEU A 76 -10.47 -5.62 -16.45
N LEU A 77 -11.31 -4.93 -15.68
CA LEU A 77 -11.55 -5.27 -14.27
C LEU A 77 -12.26 -6.61 -14.12
N LEU A 78 -13.30 -6.88 -14.91
CA LEU A 78 -13.97 -8.18 -14.94
C LEU A 78 -13.02 -9.30 -15.37
N THR A 79 -12.15 -9.07 -16.35
CA THR A 79 -11.11 -10.01 -16.73
C THR A 79 -10.19 -10.35 -15.56
N PHE A 80 -9.80 -9.38 -14.73
CA PHE A 80 -9.01 -9.65 -13.51
C PHE A 80 -9.80 -10.41 -12.46
N THR A 81 -11.10 -10.13 -12.28
CA THR A 81 -11.98 -10.86 -11.36
C THR A 81 -12.23 -12.31 -11.80
N LEU A 82 -12.40 -12.55 -13.10
CA LEU A 82 -12.64 -13.89 -13.66
C LEU A 82 -11.35 -14.69 -13.89
N ALA A 83 -10.18 -14.04 -13.98
CA ALA A 83 -8.89 -14.71 -14.16
C ALA A 83 -8.62 -15.83 -13.13
N PRO A 84 -8.84 -15.67 -11.81
CA PRO A 84 -8.65 -16.76 -10.86
C PRO A 84 -9.54 -17.98 -11.17
N ILE A 85 -10.81 -17.75 -11.56
CA ILE A 85 -11.76 -18.81 -11.94
C ILE A 85 -11.23 -19.57 -13.18
N VAL A 86 -10.80 -18.84 -14.21
CA VAL A 86 -10.21 -19.44 -15.42
C VAL A 86 -8.95 -20.23 -15.10
N SER A 87 -8.08 -19.70 -14.22
CA SER A 87 -6.85 -20.39 -13.82
C SER A 87 -7.13 -21.67 -13.02
N PHE A 88 -8.16 -21.64 -12.16
CA PHE A 88 -8.61 -22.80 -11.39
C PHE A 88 -9.16 -23.90 -12.31
N LEU A 89 -10.00 -23.54 -13.29
CA LEU A 89 -10.50 -24.47 -14.31
C LEU A 89 -9.38 -25.05 -15.17
N ARG A 90 -8.40 -24.22 -15.56
CA ARG A 90 -7.22 -24.66 -16.33
C ARG A 90 -6.33 -25.60 -15.52
N LYS A 91 -6.22 -25.42 -14.19
CA LYS A 91 -5.51 -26.35 -13.30
C LYS A 91 -6.18 -27.73 -13.25
N HIS A 92 -7.49 -27.80 -13.50
CA HIS A 92 -8.27 -29.04 -13.64
C HIS A 92 -8.29 -29.60 -15.08
N SER A 93 -7.28 -29.28 -15.89
CA SER A 93 -7.09 -29.79 -17.26
C SER A 93 -8.14 -29.35 -18.29
N VAL A 94 -8.90 -28.28 -18.04
CA VAL A 94 -9.85 -27.72 -19.02
C VAL A 94 -9.10 -26.88 -20.08
N PRO A 95 -9.34 -27.07 -21.39
CA PRO A 95 -8.68 -26.28 -22.43
C PRO A 95 -9.05 -24.79 -22.37
N LYS A 96 -8.12 -23.90 -22.74
CA LYS A 96 -8.19 -22.44 -22.53
C LYS A 96 -9.54 -21.83 -22.92
N ILE A 97 -10.02 -22.09 -24.14
CA ILE A 97 -11.27 -21.51 -24.66
C ILE A 97 -12.48 -22.01 -23.85
N ALA A 98 -12.53 -23.30 -23.53
CA ALA A 98 -13.61 -23.86 -22.71
C ALA A 98 -13.59 -23.31 -21.29
N ALA A 99 -12.40 -23.11 -20.69
CA ALA A 99 -12.27 -22.51 -19.36
C ALA A 99 -12.78 -21.07 -19.34
N VAL A 100 -12.51 -20.27 -20.38
CA VAL A 100 -13.05 -18.91 -20.52
C VAL A 100 -14.57 -18.93 -20.67
N ILE A 101 -15.10 -19.77 -21.57
CA ILE A 101 -16.55 -19.87 -21.80
C ILE A 101 -17.25 -20.30 -20.50
N LEU A 102 -16.72 -21.30 -19.78
CA LEU A 102 -17.28 -21.76 -18.51
C LEU A 102 -17.20 -20.69 -17.43
N ALA A 103 -16.10 -19.94 -17.34
CA ALA A 103 -15.98 -18.85 -16.38
C ALA A 103 -17.01 -17.74 -16.65
N VAL A 104 -17.13 -17.30 -17.92
CA VAL A 104 -18.13 -16.31 -18.32
C VAL A 104 -19.55 -16.85 -18.09
N ALA A 105 -19.84 -18.09 -18.47
CA ALA A 105 -21.13 -18.74 -18.22
C ALA A 105 -21.46 -18.82 -16.73
N SER A 106 -20.47 -19.08 -15.86
CA SER A 106 -20.69 -19.09 -14.40
C SER A 106 -21.06 -17.71 -13.85
N ALA A 107 -20.43 -16.64 -14.36
CA ALA A 107 -20.80 -15.27 -14.00
C ALA A 107 -22.22 -14.91 -14.46
N PHE A 108 -22.60 -15.29 -15.69
CA PHE A 108 -23.98 -15.13 -16.18
C PHE A 108 -24.98 -15.94 -15.36
N MET A 109 -24.64 -17.16 -14.99
CA MET A 109 -25.48 -18.01 -14.14
C MET A 109 -25.71 -17.34 -12.78
N ALA A 110 -24.67 -16.77 -12.16
CA ALA A 110 -24.79 -16.04 -10.91
C ALA A 110 -25.69 -14.80 -11.06
N ILE A 111 -25.53 -14.01 -12.12
CA ILE A 111 -26.37 -12.83 -12.41
C ILE A 111 -27.82 -13.24 -12.70
N ALA A 112 -28.04 -14.32 -13.45
CA ALA A 112 -29.37 -14.84 -13.76
C ALA A 112 -30.07 -15.35 -12.50
N LEU A 113 -29.37 -16.09 -11.64
CA LEU A 113 -29.88 -16.55 -10.36
C LEU A 113 -30.24 -15.37 -9.45
N PHE A 114 -29.35 -14.38 -9.34
CA PHE A 114 -29.60 -13.14 -8.60
C PHE A 114 -30.86 -12.42 -9.13
N SER A 115 -30.94 -12.21 -10.44
CA SER A 115 -32.04 -11.50 -11.09
C SER A 115 -33.37 -12.25 -10.93
N PHE A 116 -33.35 -13.57 -11.01
CA PHE A 116 -34.51 -14.41 -10.77
C PHE A 116 -35.01 -14.30 -9.32
N VAL A 117 -34.10 -14.36 -8.34
CA VAL A 117 -34.46 -14.17 -6.93
C VAL A 117 -35.02 -12.76 -6.71
N VAL A 118 -34.39 -11.72 -7.24
CA VAL A 118 -34.91 -10.35 -7.09
C VAL A 118 -36.29 -10.21 -7.75
N ALA A 119 -36.48 -10.72 -8.97
CA ALA A 119 -37.75 -10.63 -9.69
C ALA A 119 -38.89 -11.28 -8.90
N THR A 120 -38.69 -12.50 -8.39
CA THR A 120 -39.70 -13.22 -7.59
C THR A 120 -40.03 -12.52 -6.28
N GLN A 121 -39.04 -11.88 -5.66
CA GLN A 121 -39.22 -11.16 -4.41
C GLN A 121 -39.89 -9.79 -4.62
N VAL A 122 -39.60 -9.11 -5.75
CA VAL A 122 -40.28 -7.85 -6.13
C VAL A 122 -41.74 -8.10 -6.47
N THR A 123 -42.07 -9.19 -7.19
CA THR A 123 -43.48 -9.54 -7.47
C THR A 123 -44.25 -9.80 -6.18
N ASN A 124 -43.66 -10.54 -5.24
CA ASN A 124 -44.25 -10.75 -3.92
C ASN A 124 -44.46 -9.42 -3.17
N LEU A 125 -43.52 -8.48 -3.27
CA LEU A 125 -43.68 -7.15 -2.66
C LEU A 125 -44.82 -6.35 -3.32
N ALA A 126 -44.91 -6.39 -4.66
CA ALA A 126 -45.90 -5.67 -5.43
C ALA A 126 -47.35 -6.11 -5.11
N GLU A 127 -47.56 -7.42 -4.94
CA GLU A 127 -48.87 -7.99 -4.55
C GLU A 127 -49.34 -7.49 -3.17
N ASN A 128 -48.40 -7.15 -2.27
CA ASN A 128 -48.70 -6.71 -0.91
C ASN A 128 -48.83 -5.17 -0.76
N ILE A 129 -48.61 -4.39 -1.83
CA ILE A 129 -48.68 -2.91 -1.83
C ILE A 129 -50.02 -2.36 -1.28
N PRO A 130 -51.21 -2.88 -1.65
CA PRO A 130 -52.48 -2.34 -1.16
C PRO A 130 -52.60 -2.34 0.38
N THR A 131 -52.02 -3.35 1.03
CA THR A 131 -51.99 -3.47 2.49
C THR A 131 -51.08 -2.42 3.12
N TYR A 132 -49.93 -2.14 2.50
CA TYR A 132 -48.96 -1.15 2.99
C TYR A 132 -49.46 0.29 2.87
N GLN A 133 -50.24 0.61 1.84
CA GLN A 133 -50.82 1.95 1.66
C GLN A 133 -51.68 2.40 2.83
N ARG A 134 -52.51 1.50 3.39
CA ARG A 134 -53.39 1.81 4.53
C ARG A 134 -52.60 2.23 5.77
N ASN A 135 -51.50 1.53 6.05
CA ASN A 135 -50.64 1.81 7.21
C ASN A 135 -49.82 3.10 7.06
N ILE A 136 -49.41 3.45 5.84
CA ILE A 136 -48.72 4.72 5.58
C ILE A 136 -49.67 5.90 5.80
N VAL A 137 -50.90 5.81 5.29
CA VAL A 137 -51.92 6.87 5.46
C VAL A 137 -52.25 7.07 6.94
N THR A 138 -52.40 6.00 7.73
CA THR A 138 -52.68 6.11 9.16
C THR A 138 -51.51 6.72 9.93
N LYS A 139 -50.25 6.47 9.55
CA LYS A 139 -49.08 7.13 10.15
C LYS A 139 -48.97 8.61 9.80
N VAL A 140 -49.20 8.97 8.54
CA VAL A 140 -49.22 10.39 8.15
C VAL A 140 -50.31 11.14 8.91
N GLN A 141 -51.48 10.51 9.10
CA GLN A 141 -52.56 11.06 9.93
C GLN A 141 -52.19 11.11 11.42
N ALA A 142 -51.54 10.09 11.98
CA ALA A 142 -51.09 10.09 13.37
C ALA A 142 -49.99 11.14 13.64
N LEU A 143 -49.03 11.31 12.72
CA LEU A 143 -48.06 12.41 12.74
C LEU A 143 -48.73 13.76 12.57
N SER A 144 -49.77 13.86 11.74
CA SER A 144 -50.53 15.10 11.58
C SER A 144 -51.25 15.52 12.85
N GLN A 145 -51.72 14.54 13.63
CA GLN A 145 -52.40 14.75 14.90
C GLN A 145 -51.41 14.98 16.06
N ALA A 146 -50.27 14.27 16.08
CA ALA A 146 -49.21 14.46 17.06
C ALA A 146 -48.36 15.73 16.81
N GLY A 147 -48.30 16.21 15.56
CA GLY A 147 -47.63 17.44 15.14
C GLY A 147 -48.53 18.68 15.18
N SER A 148 -49.77 18.57 15.68
CA SER A 148 -50.72 19.68 15.85
C SER A 148 -50.27 20.78 16.81
N GLY A 149 -49.10 20.65 17.42
CA GLY A 149 -48.43 21.72 18.18
C GLY A 149 -47.62 22.72 17.35
N ASN A 150 -47.25 22.42 16.09
CA ASN A 150 -46.50 23.34 15.23
C ASN A 150 -47.29 23.65 13.96
N GLY A 151 -47.83 24.87 13.86
CA GLY A 151 -48.81 25.35 12.87
C GLY A 151 -48.47 25.21 11.37
N VAL A 152 -47.35 24.59 10.99
CA VAL A 152 -46.95 24.33 9.59
C VAL A 152 -47.98 23.46 8.86
N LEU A 153 -48.59 22.49 9.54
CA LEU A 153 -49.60 21.61 8.94
C LEU A 153 -50.93 22.33 8.68
N GLU A 154 -51.30 23.27 9.55
CA GLU A 154 -52.50 24.10 9.38
C GLU A 154 -52.32 25.15 8.27
N HIS A 155 -51.08 25.62 8.07
CA HIS A 155 -50.75 26.45 6.91
C HIS A 155 -50.83 25.69 5.59
N LEU A 156 -50.43 24.41 5.55
CA LEU A 156 -50.57 23.58 4.35
C LEU A 156 -52.02 23.21 4.04
N SER A 157 -52.84 22.89 5.05
CA SER A 157 -54.27 22.63 4.83
C SER A 157 -54.99 23.88 4.33
N LYS A 158 -54.71 25.07 4.89
CA LYS A 158 -55.26 26.35 4.43
C LYS A 158 -54.81 26.74 3.01
N VAL A 159 -53.60 26.34 2.59
CA VAL A 159 -53.13 26.58 1.21
C VAL A 159 -53.83 25.64 0.23
N VAL A 160 -53.98 24.35 0.56
CA VAL A 160 -54.72 23.40 -0.27
C VAL A 160 -56.20 23.77 -0.38
N GLU A 161 -56.80 24.21 0.73
CA GLU A 161 -58.19 24.67 0.77
C GLU A 161 -58.39 25.98 -0.01
N ARG A 162 -57.43 26.92 0.03
CA ARG A 162 -57.45 28.10 -0.84
C ARG A 162 -57.32 27.75 -2.31
N VAL A 163 -56.42 26.83 -2.68
CA VAL A 163 -56.26 26.41 -4.07
C VAL A 163 -57.52 25.68 -4.57
N GLY A 164 -58.13 24.84 -3.73
CA GLY A 164 -59.41 24.20 -4.03
C GLY A 164 -60.55 25.20 -4.18
N ALA A 165 -60.64 26.19 -3.28
CA ALA A 165 -61.64 27.26 -3.35
C ALA A 165 -61.43 28.15 -4.58
N GLU A 166 -60.19 28.48 -4.94
CA GLU A 166 -59.86 29.33 -6.09
C GLU A 166 -60.14 28.62 -7.44
N LEU A 167 -60.02 27.29 -7.48
CA LEU A 167 -60.46 26.45 -8.61
C LEU A 167 -61.99 26.37 -8.70
N GLN A 168 -62.69 26.28 -7.57
CA GLN A 168 -64.15 26.27 -7.53
C GLN A 168 -64.72 27.65 -7.89
N THR A 169 -64.12 28.74 -7.40
CA THR A 169 -64.51 30.11 -7.71
C THR A 169 -64.25 30.42 -9.18
N ARG A 170 -63.12 30.00 -9.77
CA ARG A 170 -62.91 30.10 -11.24
C ARG A 170 -63.90 29.27 -12.05
N ALA A 171 -64.38 28.15 -11.52
CA ALA A 171 -65.41 27.33 -12.15
C ALA A 171 -66.82 27.94 -12.03
N VAL A 172 -67.08 28.80 -11.04
CA VAL A 172 -68.34 29.51 -10.85
C VAL A 172 -68.33 30.88 -11.56
N GLU A 173 -67.18 31.56 -11.62
CA GLU A 173 -67.00 32.85 -12.30
C GLU A 173 -67.03 32.72 -13.84
N SER A 174 -66.92 31.48 -14.36
CA SER A 174 -67.16 31.15 -15.77
C SER A 174 -68.62 30.79 -16.10
N GLN A 175 -69.55 30.95 -15.14
CA GLN A 175 -70.98 30.62 -15.32
C GLN A 175 -71.93 31.83 -15.35
N ASP A 176 -71.47 33.07 -15.13
CA ASP A 176 -72.34 34.26 -14.96
C ASP A 176 -72.28 35.32 -16.09
N GLU A 177 -72.04 34.93 -17.35
CA GLU A 177 -72.36 35.78 -18.52
C GLU A 177 -73.52 35.20 -19.36
N GLN A 178 -74.73 35.55 -18.94
CA GLN A 178 -75.95 35.87 -19.70
C GLN A 178 -76.50 34.96 -20.83
N SER A 179 -77.61 34.30 -20.48
CA SER A 179 -78.79 33.89 -21.26
C SER A 179 -79.02 34.50 -22.66
N THR A 180 -79.19 33.65 -23.68
CA THR A 180 -80.45 33.47 -24.45
C THR A 180 -80.43 32.11 -25.17
N ALA A 181 -81.36 31.19 -24.85
CA ALA A 181 -81.57 29.90 -25.52
C ALA A 181 -82.59 30.06 -26.70
N PRO A 182 -82.67 29.17 -27.73
CA PRO A 182 -82.41 27.73 -27.63
C PRO A 182 -81.68 27.08 -28.83
N THR A 183 -80.70 26.23 -28.52
CA THR A 183 -80.63 24.82 -28.99
C THR A 183 -79.53 24.15 -28.16
N MET A 184 -79.89 23.14 -27.38
CA MET A 184 -78.94 22.25 -26.72
C MET A 184 -78.03 21.63 -27.78
N ARG A 185 -76.76 22.03 -27.78
CA ARG A 185 -75.65 21.12 -28.11
C ARG A 185 -74.92 20.90 -26.81
N GLU A 186 -75.01 19.67 -26.31
CA GLU A 186 -74.14 19.19 -25.25
C GLU A 186 -72.68 19.53 -25.64
N PRO A 187 -71.89 20.14 -24.74
CA PRO A 187 -70.47 20.33 -25.02
C PRO A 187 -69.84 18.94 -25.12
N MET A 188 -69.56 18.51 -26.35
CA MET A 188 -68.77 17.31 -26.57
C MET A 188 -67.41 17.53 -25.91
N PRO A 189 -66.93 16.60 -25.08
CA PRO A 189 -65.57 16.70 -24.58
C PRO A 189 -64.65 16.68 -25.80
N VAL A 190 -63.95 17.80 -26.03
CA VAL A 190 -62.84 17.81 -26.98
C VAL A 190 -61.73 17.01 -26.30
N GLU A 191 -61.76 15.70 -26.51
CA GLU A 191 -60.60 14.87 -26.29
C GLU A 191 -59.52 15.43 -27.22
N ILE A 192 -58.56 16.12 -26.62
CA ILE A 192 -57.34 16.50 -27.31
C ILE A 192 -56.66 15.17 -27.64
N VAL A 193 -56.98 14.62 -28.80
CA VAL A 193 -56.23 13.53 -29.42
C VAL A 193 -54.89 14.14 -29.79
N THR A 194 -54.04 14.32 -28.78
CA THR A 194 -52.61 14.28 -28.98
C THR A 194 -52.42 12.92 -29.62
N ARG A 195 -52.21 12.90 -30.93
CA ARG A 195 -51.71 11.72 -31.63
C ARG A 195 -50.31 11.49 -31.06
N SER A 196 -50.24 10.90 -29.86
CA SER A 196 -49.03 10.29 -29.36
C SER A 196 -48.73 9.22 -30.38
N HIS A 197 -47.80 9.51 -31.29
CA HIS A 197 -47.34 8.53 -32.26
C HIS A 197 -46.95 7.30 -31.44
N PRO A 198 -47.67 6.16 -31.51
CA PRO A 198 -47.42 5.03 -30.61
C PRO A 198 -45.98 4.54 -30.73
N VAL A 199 -45.35 4.80 -31.88
CA VAL A 199 -43.95 4.53 -32.21
C VAL A 199 -42.97 5.44 -31.44
N GLU A 200 -43.29 6.72 -31.21
CA GLU A 200 -42.45 7.63 -30.39
C GLU A 200 -42.55 7.30 -28.90
N THR A 201 -43.74 6.99 -28.40
CA THR A 201 -43.94 6.56 -27.01
C THR A 201 -43.19 5.24 -26.76
N LEU A 202 -43.28 4.29 -27.69
CA LEU A 202 -42.54 3.03 -27.63
C LEU A 202 -41.02 3.25 -27.70
N GLY A 203 -40.57 4.18 -28.54
CA GLY A 203 -39.18 4.61 -28.62
C GLY A 203 -38.66 5.17 -27.29
N ASN A 204 -39.42 6.06 -26.64
CA ASN A 204 -39.00 6.71 -25.39
C ASN A 204 -38.91 5.77 -24.18
N PHE A 205 -39.64 4.64 -24.18
CA PHE A 205 -39.48 3.61 -23.15
C PHE A 205 -38.44 2.55 -23.53
N ILE A 206 -38.37 2.16 -24.81
CA ILE A 206 -37.47 1.08 -25.24
C ILE A 206 -36.01 1.57 -25.37
N LEU A 207 -35.76 2.76 -25.91
CA LEU A 207 -34.39 3.25 -26.14
C LEU A 207 -33.55 3.35 -24.85
N PRO A 208 -34.06 3.89 -23.73
CA PRO A 208 -33.30 3.95 -22.47
C PRO A 208 -32.99 2.56 -21.89
N LEU A 209 -33.82 1.55 -22.17
CA LEU A 209 -33.55 0.18 -21.74
C LEU A 209 -32.50 -0.50 -22.62
N ILE A 210 -32.45 -0.23 -23.93
CA ILE A 210 -31.50 -0.89 -24.85
C ILE A 210 -30.04 -0.48 -24.55
N SER A 211 -29.80 0.79 -24.24
CA SER A 211 -28.43 1.33 -24.08
C SER A 211 -27.56 0.55 -23.06
N PRO A 212 -28.04 0.26 -21.83
CA PRO A 212 -27.32 -0.59 -20.88
C PRO A 212 -27.06 -2.02 -21.39
N PHE A 213 -28.00 -2.63 -22.10
CA PHE A 213 -27.82 -3.97 -22.66
C PHE A 213 -26.80 -3.99 -23.80
N ALA A 214 -26.79 -2.98 -24.66
CA ALA A 214 -25.79 -2.84 -25.72
C ALA A 214 -24.38 -2.68 -25.13
N THR A 215 -24.26 -1.83 -24.11
CA THR A 215 -23.00 -1.62 -23.38
C THR A 215 -22.55 -2.90 -22.67
N ALA A 216 -23.45 -3.60 -21.99
CA ALA A 216 -23.17 -4.87 -21.34
C ALA A 216 -22.71 -5.91 -22.36
N GLY A 217 -23.42 -6.06 -23.48
CA GLY A 217 -23.05 -6.96 -24.57
C GLY A 217 -21.64 -6.68 -25.10
N LEU A 218 -21.30 -5.41 -25.31
CA LEU A 218 -19.94 -4.99 -25.69
C LEU A 218 -18.91 -5.37 -24.62
N VAL A 219 -19.17 -5.07 -23.34
CA VAL A 219 -18.29 -5.44 -22.22
C VAL A 219 -18.06 -6.95 -22.19
N ILE A 220 -19.10 -7.76 -22.37
CA ILE A 220 -19.02 -9.23 -22.38
C ILE A 220 -18.12 -9.70 -23.52
N VAL A 221 -18.30 -9.17 -24.73
CA VAL A 221 -17.44 -9.49 -25.88
C VAL A 221 -15.99 -9.13 -25.56
N LEU A 222 -15.73 -7.92 -25.04
CA LEU A 222 -14.40 -7.49 -24.64
C LEU A 222 -13.79 -8.40 -23.56
N VAL A 223 -14.55 -8.81 -22.55
CA VAL A 223 -14.10 -9.73 -21.49
C VAL A 223 -13.70 -11.08 -22.08
N ILE A 224 -14.51 -11.65 -22.97
CA ILE A 224 -14.21 -12.93 -23.63
C ILE A 224 -12.90 -12.82 -24.42
N PHE A 225 -12.77 -11.81 -25.28
CA PHE A 225 -11.55 -11.61 -26.06
C PHE A 225 -10.34 -11.33 -25.16
N MET A 226 -10.47 -10.48 -24.15
CA MET A 226 -9.40 -10.19 -23.19
C MET A 226 -8.96 -11.40 -22.38
N LEU A 227 -9.88 -12.31 -22.03
CA LEU A 227 -9.54 -13.56 -21.34
C LEU A 227 -8.87 -14.58 -22.27
N ILE A 228 -9.35 -14.70 -23.51
CA ILE A 228 -8.76 -15.61 -24.52
C ILE A 228 -7.35 -15.14 -24.92
N GLU A 229 -7.18 -13.86 -25.22
CA GLU A 229 -5.91 -13.27 -25.67
C GLU A 229 -5.08 -12.69 -24.52
N ARG A 230 -5.41 -12.98 -23.25
CA ARG A 230 -4.76 -12.37 -22.08
C ARG A 230 -3.23 -12.43 -22.11
N GLU A 231 -2.68 -13.58 -22.51
CA GLU A 231 -1.24 -13.81 -22.61
C GLU A 231 -0.65 -12.96 -23.75
N ASP A 232 -1.28 -12.95 -24.93
CA ASP A 232 -0.83 -12.16 -26.08
C ASP A 232 -0.96 -10.65 -25.86
N LEU A 233 -2.05 -10.18 -25.24
CA LEU A 233 -2.27 -8.78 -24.89
C LEU A 233 -1.22 -8.31 -23.89
N ARG A 234 -0.90 -9.14 -22.89
CA ARG A 234 0.19 -8.87 -21.95
C ARG A 234 1.52 -8.77 -22.69
N ASP A 235 1.85 -9.73 -23.55
CA ASP A 235 3.14 -9.77 -24.25
C ASP A 235 3.30 -8.60 -25.25
N ARG A 236 2.22 -8.22 -25.94
CA ARG A 236 2.18 -7.04 -26.81
C ARG A 236 2.35 -5.74 -26.02
N PHE A 237 1.69 -5.62 -24.87
CA PHE A 237 1.82 -4.46 -24.00
C PHE A 237 3.24 -4.36 -23.42
N ILE A 238 3.83 -5.48 -22.98
CA ILE A 238 5.22 -5.54 -22.52
C ILE A 238 6.17 -5.10 -23.64
N ARG A 239 5.92 -5.51 -24.89
CA ARG A 239 6.75 -5.06 -26.03
C ARG A 239 6.59 -3.58 -26.35
N LEU A 240 5.41 -3.00 -26.11
CA LEU A 240 5.12 -1.59 -26.37
C LEU A 240 5.77 -0.67 -25.32
N VAL A 241 5.80 -1.10 -24.06
CA VAL A 241 6.24 -0.30 -22.90
C VAL A 241 7.67 -0.65 -22.44
N GLY A 242 8.08 -1.91 -22.59
CA GLY A 242 9.30 -2.47 -22.00
C GLY A 242 10.58 -2.31 -22.82
N LEU A 243 10.87 -1.12 -23.35
CA LEU A 243 12.12 -0.87 -24.09
C LEU A 243 13.40 -0.84 -23.22
N GLY A 244 13.26 -0.90 -21.88
CA GLY A 244 14.40 -0.84 -20.94
C GLY A 244 14.56 -2.04 -19.99
N ASP A 245 13.48 -2.71 -19.56
CA ASP A 245 13.54 -3.87 -18.65
C ASP A 245 12.25 -4.72 -18.73
N LEU A 246 12.34 -5.87 -19.41
CA LEU A 246 11.22 -6.79 -19.62
C LEU A 246 10.73 -7.44 -18.32
N HIS A 247 11.63 -7.66 -17.35
CA HIS A 247 11.30 -8.28 -16.07
C HIS A 247 10.49 -7.32 -15.20
N ARG A 248 10.88 -6.04 -15.13
CA ARG A 248 10.12 -5.00 -14.39
C ARG A 248 8.71 -4.80 -14.95
N THR A 249 8.58 -4.70 -16.27
CA THR A 249 7.26 -4.49 -16.91
C THR A 249 6.34 -5.69 -16.71
N THR A 250 6.89 -6.91 -16.74
CA THR A 250 6.15 -8.13 -16.41
C THR A 250 5.71 -8.17 -14.95
N ALA A 251 6.60 -7.84 -14.03
CA ALA A 251 6.30 -7.80 -12.60
C ALA A 251 5.19 -6.79 -12.29
N ALA A 252 5.21 -5.61 -12.94
CA ALA A 252 4.18 -4.58 -12.82
C ALA A 252 2.77 -5.09 -13.14
N LEU A 253 2.61 -5.73 -14.30
CA LEU A 253 1.31 -6.24 -14.75
C LEU A 253 0.80 -7.38 -13.86
N GLN A 254 1.71 -8.23 -13.39
CA GLN A 254 1.35 -9.33 -12.49
C GLN A 254 0.97 -8.81 -11.10
N ASP A 255 1.71 -7.84 -10.56
CA ASP A 255 1.40 -7.22 -9.27
C ASP A 255 0.09 -6.44 -9.33
N ALA A 256 -0.13 -5.66 -10.40
CA ALA A 256 -1.37 -4.91 -10.61
C ALA A 256 -2.57 -5.86 -10.65
N GLY A 257 -2.47 -6.93 -11.44
CA GLY A 257 -3.54 -7.94 -11.54
C GLY A 257 -3.81 -8.65 -10.21
N LYS A 258 -2.77 -8.99 -9.44
CA LYS A 258 -2.92 -9.62 -8.11
C LYS A 258 -3.59 -8.68 -7.11
N ARG A 259 -3.15 -7.41 -7.04
CA ARG A 259 -3.71 -6.41 -6.11
C ARG A 259 -5.16 -6.10 -6.43
N VAL A 260 -5.49 -5.86 -7.69
CA VAL A 260 -6.87 -5.60 -8.13
C VAL A 260 -7.77 -6.81 -7.90
N GLY A 261 -7.31 -8.00 -8.26
CA GLY A 261 -8.07 -9.24 -8.03
C GLY A 261 -8.31 -9.51 -6.55
N LYS A 262 -7.29 -9.36 -5.69
CA LYS A 262 -7.41 -9.47 -4.24
C LYS A 262 -8.38 -8.43 -3.68
N TYR A 263 -8.29 -7.18 -4.14
CA TYR A 263 -9.20 -6.11 -3.72
C TYR A 263 -10.66 -6.43 -4.07
N LEU A 264 -10.96 -6.78 -5.33
CA LEU A 264 -12.33 -7.09 -5.76
C LEU A 264 -12.90 -8.32 -5.03
N LEU A 265 -12.05 -9.33 -4.78
CA LEU A 265 -12.43 -10.49 -3.97
C LEU A 265 -12.74 -10.09 -2.52
N MET A 266 -11.87 -9.29 -1.89
CA MET A 266 -12.09 -8.81 -0.53
C MET A 266 -13.34 -7.92 -0.43
N GLN A 267 -13.59 -7.08 -1.44
CA GLN A 267 -14.82 -6.29 -1.52
C GLN A 267 -16.07 -7.18 -1.58
N LEU A 268 -16.03 -8.27 -2.36
CA LEU A 268 -17.13 -9.24 -2.41
C LEU A 268 -17.33 -9.93 -1.06
N VAL A 269 -16.24 -10.33 -0.39
CA VAL A 269 -16.29 -10.99 0.93
C VAL A 269 -16.86 -10.04 1.98
N VAL A 270 -16.36 -8.81 2.06
CA VAL A 270 -16.87 -7.78 2.99
C VAL A 270 -18.35 -7.48 2.71
N ASN A 271 -18.73 -7.28 1.45
CA ASN A 271 -20.12 -7.04 1.08
C ASN A 271 -21.04 -8.24 1.43
N ALA A 272 -20.55 -9.47 1.28
CA ALA A 272 -21.30 -10.67 1.66
C ALA A 272 -21.43 -10.82 3.18
N LEU A 273 -20.34 -10.59 3.93
CA LEU A 273 -20.33 -10.60 5.39
C LEU A 273 -21.21 -9.50 5.99
N TYR A 274 -21.41 -8.40 5.29
CA TYR A 274 -22.38 -7.36 5.66
C TYR A 274 -23.82 -7.78 5.34
N ALA A 275 -24.06 -8.25 4.11
CA ALA A 275 -25.40 -8.56 3.63
C ALA A 275 -26.04 -9.74 4.38
N PHE A 276 -25.24 -10.70 4.85
CA PHE A 276 -25.73 -11.88 5.53
C PHE A 276 -26.39 -11.57 6.89
N PRO A 277 -25.75 -10.84 7.83
CA PRO A 277 -26.39 -10.32 9.04
C PRO A 277 -27.62 -9.44 8.76
N ILE A 278 -27.57 -8.59 7.72
CA ILE A 278 -28.75 -7.79 7.34
C ILE A 278 -29.93 -8.68 6.94
N THR A 279 -29.68 -9.70 6.12
CA THR A 279 -30.71 -10.67 5.70
C THR A 279 -31.31 -11.37 6.91
N ILE A 280 -30.48 -11.89 7.79
CA ILE A 280 -30.93 -12.61 9.00
C ILE A 280 -31.67 -11.66 9.94
N GLY A 281 -31.14 -10.47 10.18
CA GLY A 281 -31.75 -9.47 11.07
C GLY A 281 -33.12 -9.02 10.55
N LEU A 282 -33.25 -8.72 9.26
CA LEU A 282 -34.54 -8.37 8.66
C LEU A 282 -35.53 -9.54 8.73
N TRP A 283 -35.06 -10.77 8.53
CA TRP A 283 -35.90 -11.97 8.66
C TRP A 283 -36.40 -12.16 10.10
N VAL A 284 -35.52 -12.01 11.10
CA VAL A 284 -35.87 -12.08 12.53
C VAL A 284 -36.84 -10.98 12.94
N LEU A 285 -36.69 -9.77 12.38
CA LEU A 285 -37.60 -8.64 12.61
C LEU A 285 -38.95 -8.78 11.87
N GLY A 286 -39.14 -9.84 11.08
CA GLY A 286 -40.38 -10.10 10.35
C GLY A 286 -40.58 -9.21 9.12
N ILE A 287 -39.51 -8.58 8.60
CA ILE A 287 -39.58 -7.82 7.35
C ILE A 287 -39.69 -8.81 6.17
N PRO A 288 -40.72 -8.69 5.31
CA PRO A 288 -40.91 -9.58 4.18
C PRO A 288 -39.80 -9.35 3.15
N ASN A 289 -39.52 -10.40 2.39
CA ASN A 289 -38.49 -10.40 1.34
C ASN A 289 -37.10 -10.00 1.88
N ALA A 290 -36.75 -10.42 3.11
CA ALA A 290 -35.45 -10.12 3.72
C ALA A 290 -34.26 -10.51 2.84
N ILE A 291 -34.36 -11.62 2.09
CA ILE A 291 -33.35 -12.07 1.12
C ILE A 291 -33.17 -11.05 -0.01
N LEU A 292 -34.24 -10.45 -0.53
CA LEU A 292 -34.13 -9.39 -1.53
C LEU A 292 -33.36 -8.20 -0.99
N TRP A 293 -33.64 -7.78 0.24
CA TRP A 293 -32.98 -6.62 0.83
C TRP A 293 -31.50 -6.89 1.12
N GLY A 294 -31.16 -8.09 1.59
CA GLY A 294 -29.78 -8.52 1.74
C GLY A 294 -29.02 -8.57 0.42
N LEU A 295 -29.60 -9.20 -0.61
CA LEU A 295 -29.01 -9.28 -1.95
C LEU A 295 -28.86 -7.90 -2.61
N LEU A 296 -29.87 -7.05 -2.48
CA LEU A 296 -29.80 -5.68 -2.98
C LEU A 296 -28.70 -4.89 -2.25
N THR A 297 -28.59 -5.04 -0.94
CA THR A 297 -27.52 -4.44 -0.14
C THR A 297 -26.14 -4.94 -0.58
N LEU A 298 -25.98 -6.24 -0.82
CA LEU A 298 -24.74 -6.84 -1.32
C LEU A 298 -24.26 -6.19 -2.62
N VAL A 299 -25.17 -5.97 -3.57
CA VAL A 299 -24.86 -5.36 -4.87
C VAL A 299 -24.66 -3.84 -4.75
N LEU A 300 -25.55 -3.15 -4.03
CA LEU A 300 -25.47 -1.70 -3.87
C LEU A 300 -24.18 -1.26 -3.18
N ARG A 301 -23.67 -2.04 -2.21
CA ARG A 301 -22.42 -1.75 -1.48
C ARG A 301 -21.15 -1.79 -2.34
N PHE A 302 -21.21 -2.20 -3.60
CA PHE A 302 -20.11 -1.92 -4.53
C PHE A 302 -19.96 -0.42 -4.84
N VAL A 303 -21.02 0.39 -4.64
CA VAL A 303 -20.96 1.85 -4.75
C VAL A 303 -20.62 2.43 -3.36
N PRO A 304 -19.42 3.02 -3.18
CA PRO A 304 -19.03 3.62 -1.91
C PRO A 304 -20.00 4.72 -1.46
N TYR A 305 -20.27 4.79 -0.15
CA TYR A 305 -21.15 5.76 0.55
C TYR A 305 -22.63 5.71 0.17
N ILE A 306 -22.95 5.67 -1.12
CA ILE A 306 -24.32 5.67 -1.65
C ILE A 306 -24.97 4.31 -1.46
N GLY A 307 -24.21 3.23 -1.71
CA GLY A 307 -24.68 1.85 -1.63
C GLY A 307 -25.31 1.48 -0.29
N PRO A 308 -24.59 1.64 0.83
CA PRO A 308 -25.12 1.39 2.17
C PRO A 308 -26.38 2.21 2.48
N VAL A 309 -26.40 3.49 2.09
CA VAL A 309 -27.53 4.39 2.34
C VAL A 309 -28.78 3.93 1.59
N ILE A 310 -28.68 3.64 0.29
CA ILE A 310 -29.82 3.14 -0.49
C ILE A 310 -30.27 1.76 0.04
N GLY A 311 -29.31 0.89 0.39
CA GLY A 311 -29.56 -0.42 0.97
C GLY A 311 -30.31 -0.36 2.31
N MET A 312 -30.08 0.69 3.12
CA MET A 312 -30.78 0.93 4.38
C MET A 312 -32.16 1.59 4.18
N VAL A 313 -32.23 2.62 3.32
CA VAL A 313 -33.45 3.44 3.16
C VAL A 313 -34.64 2.62 2.69
N LEU A 314 -34.44 1.70 1.75
CA LEU A 314 -35.55 0.93 1.19
C LEU A 314 -36.20 -0.03 2.21
N PRO A 315 -35.47 -0.88 2.94
CA PRO A 315 -36.02 -1.67 4.04
C PRO A 315 -36.61 -0.82 5.17
N LEU A 316 -35.99 0.33 5.47
CA LEU A 316 -36.48 1.23 6.51
C LEU A 316 -37.84 1.85 6.13
N PHE A 317 -38.01 2.19 4.85
CA PHE A 317 -39.30 2.64 4.33
C PHE A 317 -40.35 1.53 4.37
N LEU A 318 -39.96 0.30 4.05
CA LEU A 318 -40.85 -0.85 4.16
C LEU A 318 -41.26 -1.13 5.63
N ALA A 319 -40.31 -1.02 6.57
CA ALA A 319 -40.57 -1.12 8.00
C ALA A 319 -41.59 -0.08 8.49
N LEU A 320 -41.50 1.15 7.97
CA LEU A 320 -42.47 2.21 8.20
C LEU A 320 -43.86 1.85 7.69
N ALA A 321 -43.93 1.19 6.53
CA ALA A 321 -45.17 0.81 5.87
C ALA A 321 -45.87 -0.43 6.45
N ILE A 322 -45.13 -1.34 7.07
CA ILE A 322 -45.70 -2.62 7.56
C ILE A 322 -46.20 -2.49 9.00
N SER A 323 -45.45 -1.81 9.86
CA SER A 323 -45.75 -1.76 11.29
C SER A 323 -46.52 -0.50 11.66
N PRO A 324 -47.58 -0.57 12.50
CA PRO A 324 -48.27 0.62 12.99
C PRO A 324 -47.41 1.44 13.97
N GLY A 325 -46.44 0.81 14.66
CA GLY A 325 -45.54 1.46 15.61
C GLY A 325 -44.22 1.99 15.00
N TRP A 326 -43.44 2.72 15.81
CA TRP A 326 -42.09 3.19 15.48
C TRP A 326 -40.98 2.22 15.88
N SER A 327 -41.28 1.29 16.79
CA SER A 327 -40.30 0.34 17.35
C SER A 327 -39.60 -0.49 16.27
N LEU A 328 -40.36 -1.05 15.32
CA LEU A 328 -39.79 -1.87 14.24
C LEU A 328 -38.89 -1.06 13.29
N VAL A 329 -39.22 0.21 13.05
CA VAL A 329 -38.37 1.14 12.28
C VAL A 329 -37.07 1.41 13.01
N ALA A 330 -37.12 1.65 14.32
CA ALA A 330 -35.94 1.86 15.14
C ALA A 330 -35.04 0.62 15.19
N TRP A 331 -35.60 -0.59 15.29
CA TRP A 331 -34.84 -1.84 15.24
C TRP A 331 -34.20 -2.10 13.87
N VAL A 332 -34.90 -1.80 12.77
CA VAL A 332 -34.31 -1.89 11.43
C VAL A 332 -33.18 -0.87 11.28
N ALA A 333 -33.36 0.38 11.70
CA ALA A 333 -32.30 1.37 11.69
C ALA A 333 -31.09 0.93 12.55
N ALA A 334 -31.34 0.43 13.76
CA ALA A 334 -30.31 -0.08 14.65
C ALA A 334 -29.55 -1.26 14.03
N LEU A 335 -30.25 -2.19 13.37
CA LEU A 335 -29.62 -3.31 12.66
C LEU A 335 -28.60 -2.83 11.62
N PHE A 336 -29.00 -1.90 10.75
CA PHE A 336 -28.10 -1.37 9.72
C PHE A 336 -26.96 -0.55 10.32
N ILE A 337 -27.24 0.34 11.29
CA ILE A 337 -26.21 1.19 11.92
C ILE A 337 -25.19 0.37 12.69
N ILE A 338 -25.63 -0.62 13.49
CA ILE A 338 -24.74 -1.49 14.26
C ILE A 338 -23.91 -2.36 13.33
N THR A 339 -24.53 -2.92 12.28
CA THR A 339 -23.81 -3.73 11.30
C THR A 339 -22.80 -2.89 10.51
N GLU A 340 -23.13 -1.63 10.18
CA GLU A 340 -22.20 -0.65 9.60
C GLU A 340 -21.03 -0.34 10.52
N LEU A 341 -21.30 -0.12 11.81
CA LEU A 341 -20.25 0.16 12.80
C LEU A 341 -19.30 -1.03 12.98
N ILE A 342 -19.84 -2.25 13.07
CA ILE A 342 -19.05 -3.49 13.16
C ILE A 342 -18.26 -3.70 11.85
N SER A 343 -18.90 -3.48 10.70
CA SER A 343 -18.24 -3.63 9.41
C SER A 343 -17.04 -2.70 9.31
N ASN A 344 -17.22 -1.40 9.58
CA ASN A 344 -16.20 -0.39 9.33
C ASN A 344 -15.07 -0.40 10.37
N ASN A 345 -15.35 -0.82 11.61
CA ASN A 345 -14.33 -0.82 12.68
C ASN A 345 -13.71 -2.20 12.96
N VAL A 346 -14.33 -3.30 12.53
CA VAL A 346 -13.85 -4.65 12.83
C VAL A 346 -13.60 -5.44 11.55
N VAL A 347 -14.63 -5.60 10.71
CA VAL A 347 -14.55 -6.46 9.52
C VAL A 347 -13.57 -5.88 8.50
N GLU A 348 -13.68 -4.60 8.18
CA GLU A 348 -12.82 -3.93 7.20
C GLU A 348 -11.36 -3.90 7.64
N PRO A 349 -10.97 -3.48 8.86
CA PRO A 349 -9.57 -3.55 9.31
C PRO A 349 -9.03 -4.98 9.35
N TRP A 350 -9.85 -5.96 9.75
CA TRP A 350 -9.43 -7.36 9.82
C TRP A 350 -9.20 -7.99 8.44
N LEU A 351 -10.09 -7.73 7.46
CA LEU A 351 -9.95 -8.24 6.09
C LEU A 351 -8.93 -7.45 5.25
N TYR A 352 -8.80 -6.15 5.50
CA TYR A 352 -7.86 -5.26 4.82
C TYR A 352 -6.60 -4.99 5.64
N GLY A 353 -6.23 -5.85 6.60
CA GLY A 353 -5.16 -5.67 7.61
C GLY A 353 -3.74 -5.31 7.13
N SER A 354 -3.55 -5.05 5.85
CA SER A 354 -2.48 -4.20 5.32
C SER A 354 -3.14 -3.19 4.38
N HIS A 355 -2.95 -1.89 4.64
CA HIS A 355 -3.45 -0.82 3.77
C HIS A 355 -3.18 -1.22 2.30
N THR A 356 -4.13 -0.99 1.40
CA THR A 356 -4.14 -1.41 -0.02
C THR A 356 -2.97 -0.87 -0.86
N GLY A 357 -1.93 -0.32 -0.23
CA GLY A 357 -0.82 0.40 -0.82
C GLY A 357 -1.19 1.83 -1.19
N LEU A 358 -2.41 2.28 -0.91
CA LEU A 358 -2.94 3.60 -1.22
C LEU A 358 -3.05 4.47 0.02
N SER A 359 -2.65 5.74 -0.11
CA SER A 359 -2.87 6.73 0.94
C SER A 359 -4.38 7.01 1.10
N PRO A 360 -4.89 7.22 2.33
CA PRO A 360 -6.29 7.61 2.54
C PRO A 360 -6.69 8.86 1.75
N MET A 361 -5.78 9.82 1.60
CA MET A 361 -6.01 11.02 0.77
C MET A 361 -6.13 10.67 -0.71
N ALA A 362 -5.35 9.71 -1.19
CA ALA A 362 -5.42 9.23 -2.57
C ALA A 362 -6.79 8.64 -2.88
N ILE A 363 -7.37 7.86 -1.96
CA ILE A 363 -8.71 7.27 -2.14
C ILE A 363 -9.78 8.36 -2.31
N ILE A 364 -9.74 9.40 -1.49
CA ILE A 364 -10.72 10.51 -1.55
C ILE A 364 -10.55 11.30 -2.85
N ILE A 365 -9.32 11.70 -3.19
CA ILE A 365 -9.02 12.47 -4.40
C ILE A 365 -9.41 11.67 -5.64
N SER A 366 -9.08 10.38 -5.67
CA SER A 366 -9.49 9.49 -6.75
C SER A 366 -11.00 9.36 -6.84
N ALA A 367 -11.71 9.16 -5.73
CA ALA A 367 -13.17 9.08 -5.75
C ALA A 367 -13.79 10.32 -6.37
N ILE A 368 -13.31 11.52 -6.03
CA ILE A 368 -13.77 12.77 -6.63
C ILE A 368 -13.42 12.85 -8.12
N PHE A 369 -12.16 12.56 -8.47
CA PHE A 369 -11.67 12.63 -9.85
C PHE A 369 -12.42 11.68 -10.78
N TRP A 370 -12.53 10.40 -10.42
CA TRP A 370 -13.20 9.40 -11.25
C TRP A 370 -14.72 9.61 -11.31
N SER A 371 -15.34 10.07 -10.22
CA SER A 371 -16.76 10.44 -10.22
C SER A 371 -17.04 11.61 -11.17
N TRP A 372 -16.15 12.61 -11.20
CA TRP A 372 -16.25 13.71 -12.16
C TRP A 372 -16.04 13.23 -13.60
N LEU A 373 -15.15 12.26 -13.80
CA LEU A 373 -14.79 11.76 -15.13
C LEU A 373 -15.89 10.92 -15.79
N TRP A 374 -16.46 9.94 -15.07
CA TRP A 374 -17.40 8.95 -15.61
C TRP A 374 -18.68 8.77 -14.76
N GLY A 375 -18.97 9.69 -13.85
CA GLY A 375 -20.18 9.66 -13.02
C GLY A 375 -20.20 8.48 -12.02
N PRO A 376 -21.37 7.86 -11.77
CA PRO A 376 -21.50 6.75 -10.83
C PRO A 376 -20.63 5.52 -11.17
N LEU A 377 -20.43 5.25 -12.46
CA LEU A 377 -19.54 4.18 -12.90
C LEU A 377 -18.08 4.51 -12.56
N GLY A 378 -17.66 5.76 -12.72
CA GLY A 378 -16.34 6.22 -12.30
C GLY A 378 -16.10 6.08 -10.80
N LEU A 379 -17.10 6.41 -9.97
CA LEU A 379 -17.03 6.21 -8.52
C LEU A 379 -16.80 4.72 -8.17
N MET A 380 -17.54 3.82 -8.82
CA MET A 380 -17.40 2.37 -8.60
C MET A 380 -16.02 1.84 -9.02
N LEU A 381 -15.44 2.37 -10.10
CA LEU A 381 -14.14 1.95 -10.61
C LEU A 381 -12.96 2.72 -10.00
N SER A 382 -13.22 3.73 -9.17
CA SER A 382 -12.23 4.66 -8.65
C SER A 382 -11.07 3.94 -7.96
N THR A 383 -11.38 3.13 -6.94
CA THR A 383 -10.37 2.41 -6.15
C THR A 383 -9.55 1.46 -7.00
N PRO A 384 -10.14 0.50 -7.77
CA PRO A 384 -9.33 -0.45 -8.52
C PRO A 384 -8.53 0.19 -9.65
N LEU A 385 -9.02 1.25 -10.30
CA LEU A 385 -8.24 1.98 -11.31
C LEU A 385 -7.09 2.76 -10.69
N THR A 386 -7.29 3.34 -9.52
CA THR A 386 -6.23 4.03 -8.77
C THR A 386 -5.13 3.06 -8.36
N VAL A 387 -5.48 1.85 -7.89
CA VAL A 387 -4.51 0.79 -7.62
C VAL A 387 -3.70 0.45 -8.89
N CYS A 388 -4.36 0.29 -10.04
CA CYS A 388 -3.65 0.06 -11.32
C CYS A 388 -2.66 1.20 -11.63
N LEU A 389 -3.07 2.46 -11.45
CA LEU A 389 -2.22 3.62 -11.70
C LEU A 389 -1.01 3.67 -10.75
N VAL A 390 -1.21 3.41 -9.46
CA VAL A 390 -0.12 3.37 -8.47
C VAL A 390 0.87 2.26 -8.77
N VAL A 391 0.37 1.06 -9.09
CA VAL A 391 1.25 -0.06 -9.45
C VAL A 391 2.03 0.25 -10.72
N LEU A 392 1.42 0.88 -11.73
CA LEU A 392 2.17 1.33 -12.91
C LEU A 392 3.28 2.32 -12.51
N GLY A 393 3.04 3.21 -11.56
CA GLY A 393 4.04 4.14 -11.05
C GLY A 393 5.26 3.48 -10.41
N ARG A 394 5.07 2.35 -9.71
CA ARG A 394 6.17 1.61 -9.05
C ARG A 394 7.20 1.03 -10.02
N TYR A 395 6.75 0.63 -11.20
CA TYR A 395 7.58 -0.12 -12.14
C TYR A 395 7.94 0.66 -13.41
N VAL A 396 7.21 1.74 -13.72
CA VAL A 396 7.47 2.60 -14.87
C VAL A 396 8.06 3.92 -14.38
N PRO A 397 9.35 4.21 -14.62
CA PRO A 397 10.03 5.40 -14.10
C PRO A 397 9.32 6.72 -14.41
N GLU A 398 8.73 6.83 -15.60
CA GLU A 398 7.99 8.01 -16.06
C GLU A 398 6.71 8.26 -15.25
N PHE A 399 6.15 7.23 -14.62
CA PHE A 399 4.94 7.29 -13.80
C PHE A 399 5.24 7.21 -12.30
N SER A 400 6.51 7.21 -11.88
CA SER A 400 6.93 7.14 -10.47
C SER A 400 6.25 8.18 -9.57
N PHE A 401 5.90 9.35 -10.12
CA PHE A 401 5.15 10.37 -9.40
C PHE A 401 3.78 9.89 -8.89
N LEU A 402 3.14 8.92 -9.56
CA LEU A 402 1.85 8.37 -9.14
C LEU A 402 2.00 7.54 -7.86
N ASP A 403 3.08 6.76 -7.74
CA ASP A 403 3.36 5.98 -6.54
C ASP A 403 3.73 6.89 -5.37
N VAL A 404 4.53 7.93 -5.62
CA VAL A 404 4.87 8.92 -4.57
C VAL A 404 3.64 9.73 -4.13
N LEU A 405 2.75 10.11 -5.05
CA LEU A 405 1.59 10.95 -4.73
C LEU A 405 0.43 10.16 -4.10
N LEU A 406 0.23 8.92 -4.54
CA LEU A 406 -0.97 8.14 -4.21
C LEU A 406 -0.66 6.89 -3.38
N GLY A 407 0.61 6.48 -3.30
CA GLY A 407 1.07 5.31 -2.56
C GLY A 407 1.15 5.55 -1.04
N ASN A 408 1.25 4.46 -0.29
CA ASN A 408 1.41 4.46 1.17
C ASN A 408 2.55 3.54 1.63
N GLU A 409 3.41 3.09 0.71
CA GLU A 409 4.64 2.38 1.10
C GLU A 409 5.63 3.41 1.66
N PRO A 410 6.31 3.11 2.79
CA PRO A 410 7.35 3.99 3.28
C PRO A 410 8.36 4.17 2.14
N VAL A 411 8.64 5.43 1.80
CA VAL A 411 9.46 5.81 0.64
C VAL A 411 10.87 5.19 0.68
N LEU A 412 11.29 4.71 1.87
CA LEU A 412 12.60 4.13 2.17
C LEU A 412 12.45 2.89 3.04
N GLN A 413 13.23 1.86 2.74
CA GLN A 413 13.38 0.67 3.60
C GLN A 413 14.01 1.05 4.95
N PRO A 414 13.83 0.27 6.03
CA PRO A 414 14.36 0.59 7.35
C PRO A 414 15.86 0.92 7.36
N GLN A 415 16.68 0.12 6.69
CA GLN A 415 18.12 0.35 6.57
C GLN A 415 18.47 1.60 5.76
N GLU A 416 17.64 1.99 4.78
CA GLU A 416 17.83 3.22 4.01
C GLU A 416 17.48 4.46 4.84
N LYS A 417 16.43 4.38 5.67
CA LYS A 417 16.08 5.43 6.64
C LYS A 417 17.20 5.62 7.65
N LEU A 418 17.70 4.51 8.22
CA LEU A 418 18.82 4.55 9.15
C LEU A 418 20.06 5.18 8.48
N TYR A 419 20.42 4.72 7.28
CA TYR A 419 21.53 5.30 6.52
C TYR A 419 21.38 6.81 6.30
N GLN A 420 20.19 7.29 5.91
CA GLN A 420 19.95 8.72 5.72
C GLN A 420 20.09 9.53 7.01
N ARG A 421 19.57 9.02 8.13
CA ARG A 421 19.67 9.68 9.43
C ARG A 421 21.11 9.79 9.91
N LEU A 422 21.87 8.70 9.81
CA LEU A 422 23.30 8.68 10.10
C LEU A 422 24.07 9.66 9.22
N LEU A 423 23.74 9.73 7.92
CA LEU A 423 24.38 10.68 7.00
C LEU A 423 23.98 12.14 7.26
N SER A 424 22.77 12.36 7.79
CA SER A 424 22.29 13.69 8.17
C SER A 424 22.84 14.18 9.51
N GLY A 425 23.47 13.30 10.29
CA GLY A 425 24.03 13.63 11.60
C GLY A 425 23.00 13.67 12.72
N ASP A 426 21.88 12.95 12.58
CA ASP A 426 20.82 12.87 13.60
C ASP A 426 20.77 11.46 14.22
N PRO A 427 21.65 11.16 15.20
CA PRO A 427 21.67 9.86 15.85
C PRO A 427 20.49 9.67 16.81
N ASN A 428 19.88 10.74 17.33
CA ASN A 428 18.76 10.63 18.27
C ASN A 428 17.50 10.16 17.55
N GLU A 429 17.18 10.73 16.39
CA GLU A 429 16.05 10.21 15.59
C GLU A 429 16.31 8.77 15.14
N ALA A 430 17.58 8.42 14.86
CA ALA A 430 17.95 7.04 14.56
C ALA A 430 17.70 6.10 15.76
N THR A 431 17.98 6.56 16.99
CA THR A 431 17.70 5.84 18.24
C THR A 431 16.20 5.64 18.44
N ASP A 432 15.37 6.68 18.34
CA ASP A 432 13.92 6.56 18.53
C ASP A 432 13.32 5.49 17.60
N ASN A 433 13.81 5.41 16.36
CA ASN A 433 13.35 4.40 15.39
C ASN A 433 13.94 3.01 15.65
N ALA A 434 15.11 2.93 16.29
CA ALA A 434 15.69 1.67 16.73
C ALA A 434 14.88 1.10 17.90
N GLU A 435 14.53 1.95 18.88
CA GLU A 435 13.69 1.60 20.02
C GLU A 435 12.34 1.01 19.59
N GLU A 436 11.64 1.65 18.64
CA GLU A 436 10.38 1.14 18.10
C GLU A 436 10.53 -0.27 17.47
N PHE A 437 11.67 -0.56 16.83
CA PHE A 437 11.95 -1.89 16.28
C PHE A 437 12.25 -2.92 17.38
N LEU A 438 12.94 -2.48 18.44
CA LEU A 438 13.35 -3.31 19.58
C LEU A 438 12.20 -3.64 20.53
N GLU A 439 11.04 -2.99 20.40
CA GLU A 439 9.81 -3.38 21.12
C GLU A 439 9.34 -4.80 20.74
N GLU A 440 9.63 -5.27 19.52
CA GLU A 440 9.17 -6.57 19.00
C GLU A 440 10.29 -7.58 18.72
N GLU A 441 11.53 -7.14 18.55
CA GLU A 441 12.67 -7.98 18.17
C GLU A 441 13.93 -7.67 19.00
N TYR A 442 14.86 -8.62 19.10
CA TYR A 442 16.10 -8.47 19.87
C TYR A 442 17.13 -7.55 19.19
N LEU A 443 18.08 -7.03 19.98
CA LEU A 443 19.16 -6.18 19.48
C LEU A 443 19.97 -6.80 18.34
N ILE A 444 20.20 -8.12 18.38
CA ILE A 444 20.90 -8.83 17.31
C ILE A 444 20.11 -8.79 15.98
N ASP A 445 18.79 -8.93 16.05
CA ASP A 445 17.91 -8.88 14.88
C ASP A 445 17.91 -7.49 14.26
N TYR A 446 17.85 -6.43 15.08
CA TYR A 446 17.94 -5.05 14.62
C TYR A 446 19.27 -4.78 13.89
N TYR A 447 20.39 -5.17 14.48
CA TYR A 447 21.69 -4.99 13.85
C TYR A 447 21.87 -5.83 12.58
N GLU A 448 21.32 -7.03 12.53
CA GLU A 448 21.40 -7.90 11.35
C GLU A 448 20.52 -7.40 10.20
N LYS A 449 19.28 -6.95 10.49
CA LYS A 449 18.29 -6.54 9.49
C LYS A 449 18.41 -5.08 9.07
N VAL A 450 18.86 -4.20 9.96
CA VAL A 450 18.83 -2.73 9.75
C VAL A 450 20.22 -2.11 9.91
N GLY A 451 20.89 -2.32 11.04
CA GLY A 451 22.15 -1.66 11.40
C GLY A 451 23.29 -1.91 10.41
N LEU A 452 23.70 -3.17 10.26
CA LEU A 452 24.78 -3.56 9.34
C LEU A 452 24.43 -3.25 7.87
N PRO A 453 23.22 -3.56 7.36
CA PRO A 453 22.83 -3.15 6.01
C PRO A 453 22.94 -1.64 5.75
N ALA A 454 22.61 -0.78 6.72
CA ALA A 454 22.77 0.66 6.58
C ALA A 454 24.25 1.08 6.42
N LEU A 455 25.16 0.45 7.18
CA LEU A 455 26.60 0.68 7.04
C LEU A 455 27.16 0.14 5.71
N ILE A 456 26.63 -0.99 5.21
CA ILE A 456 26.98 -1.53 3.89
C ILE A 456 26.60 -0.54 2.77
N LEU A 457 25.43 0.11 2.87
CA LEU A 457 25.04 1.19 1.93
C LEU A 457 26.07 2.33 1.96
N GLY A 458 26.48 2.77 3.14
CA GLY A 458 27.52 3.79 3.29
C GLY A 458 28.87 3.40 2.70
N GLU A 459 29.31 2.16 2.92
CA GLU A 459 30.57 1.65 2.36
C GLU A 459 30.49 1.52 0.82
N ALA A 460 29.33 1.16 0.27
CA ALA A 460 29.11 1.15 -1.17
C ALA A 460 29.18 2.56 -1.77
N ASP A 461 28.58 3.57 -1.12
CA ASP A 461 28.62 4.97 -1.55
C ASP A 461 30.03 5.57 -1.46
N ARG A 462 30.78 5.19 -0.42
CA ARG A 462 32.20 5.52 -0.28
C ARG A 462 33.03 4.94 -1.42
N GLN A 463 32.82 3.67 -1.79
CA GLN A 463 33.55 3.03 -2.90
C GLN A 463 33.25 3.65 -4.25
N ARG A 464 32.02 4.15 -4.46
CA ARG A 464 31.65 4.89 -5.68
C ARG A 464 32.26 6.29 -5.73
N GLY A 465 32.88 6.77 -4.64
CA GLY A 465 33.46 8.11 -4.56
C GLY A 465 32.43 9.23 -4.47
N VAL A 466 31.21 8.92 -4.02
CA VAL A 466 30.11 9.90 -3.92
C VAL A 466 30.16 10.65 -2.57
N MET A 467 30.76 10.05 -1.55
CA MET A 467 30.88 10.64 -0.21
C MET A 467 32.19 11.42 -0.03
N THR A 468 32.09 12.56 0.63
CA THR A 468 33.25 13.33 1.12
C THR A 468 33.83 12.72 2.40
N GLU A 469 35.11 12.98 2.71
CA GLU A 469 35.74 12.55 3.97
C GLU A 469 34.96 13.02 5.21
N ALA A 470 34.40 14.23 5.17
CA ALA A 470 33.55 14.75 6.25
C ALA A 470 32.26 13.94 6.43
N GLN A 471 31.62 13.52 5.33
CA GLN A 471 30.41 12.69 5.39
C GLN A 471 30.71 11.27 5.88
N ILE A 472 31.87 10.71 5.52
CA ILE A 472 32.31 9.40 6.01
C ILE A 472 32.52 9.46 7.53
N ALA A 473 33.22 10.49 8.02
CA ALA A 473 33.45 10.70 9.44
C ALA A 473 32.13 10.95 10.19
N LEU A 474 31.24 11.78 9.64
CA LEU A 474 29.93 12.07 10.23
C LEU A 474 29.11 10.79 10.38
N LEU A 475 28.94 10.03 9.30
CA LEU A 475 28.17 8.78 9.32
C LEU A 475 28.71 7.80 10.35
N ALA A 476 30.03 7.60 10.42
CA ALA A 476 30.65 6.72 11.41
C ALA A 476 30.42 7.23 12.84
N SER A 477 30.60 8.53 13.09
CA SER A 477 30.37 9.12 14.42
C SER A 477 28.91 9.03 14.86
N SER A 478 27.95 9.23 13.96
CA SER A 478 26.53 9.05 14.23
C SER A 478 26.17 7.59 14.49
N ALA A 479 26.81 6.64 13.79
CA ALA A 479 26.62 5.22 14.05
C ALA A 479 27.12 4.83 15.44
N HIS A 480 28.28 5.36 15.87
CA HIS A 480 28.76 5.16 17.23
C HIS A 480 27.83 5.77 18.28
N ALA A 481 27.33 6.98 18.05
CA ALA A 481 26.37 7.62 18.95
C ALA A 481 25.06 6.81 19.08
N LEU A 482 24.55 6.24 17.98
CA LEU A 482 23.42 5.33 18.01
C LEU A 482 23.71 4.10 18.90
N ILE A 483 24.87 3.46 18.72
CA ILE A 483 25.28 2.28 19.49
C ILE A 483 25.39 2.62 20.98
N GLU A 484 25.94 3.80 21.32
CA GLU A 484 26.04 4.31 22.69
C GLU A 484 24.66 4.57 23.29
N ASN A 485 23.74 5.17 22.55
CA ASN A 485 22.36 5.38 22.99
C ASN A 485 21.62 4.06 23.25
N LEU A 486 21.89 3.02 22.45
CA LEU A 486 21.30 1.68 22.63
C LEU A 486 21.96 0.86 23.76
N ALA A 487 22.93 1.41 24.49
CA ALA A 487 23.63 0.69 25.56
C ALA A 487 22.73 0.33 26.75
N GLU A 488 21.73 1.15 27.06
CA GLU A 488 20.77 0.88 28.13
C GLU A 488 19.93 -0.35 27.80
N ILE A 489 19.34 -0.41 26.60
CA ILE A 489 18.57 -1.57 26.11
C ILE A 489 19.42 -2.83 26.08
N ALA A 490 20.68 -2.74 25.62
CA ALA A 490 21.60 -3.87 25.64
C ALA A 490 21.83 -4.39 27.07
N SER A 491 21.93 -3.51 28.06
CA SER A 491 22.09 -3.91 29.46
C SER A 491 20.80 -4.51 30.05
N GLU A 492 19.63 -4.08 29.59
CA GLU A 492 18.34 -4.67 29.95
C GLU A 492 18.23 -6.10 29.41
N GLU A 493 18.53 -6.32 28.12
CA GLU A 493 18.55 -7.65 27.49
C GLU A 493 19.56 -8.60 28.20
N GLU A 494 20.73 -8.11 28.60
CA GLU A 494 21.72 -8.91 29.36
C GLU A 494 21.14 -9.39 30.70
N ASN A 495 20.39 -8.52 31.38
CA ASN A 495 19.78 -8.84 32.67
C ASN A 495 18.59 -9.79 32.56
N GLU A 496 17.78 -9.66 31.50
CA GLU A 496 16.67 -10.58 31.22
C GLU A 496 17.15 -12.02 30.98
N GLY A 497 18.28 -12.19 30.31
CA GLY A 497 18.92 -13.50 30.11
C GLY A 497 19.47 -14.15 31.40
N LEU A 498 19.60 -13.39 32.50
CA LEU A 498 20.05 -13.89 33.80
C LEU A 498 18.91 -14.31 34.74
N SER A 499 17.66 -13.92 34.42
CA SER A 499 16.45 -14.28 35.17
C SER A 499 15.73 -15.46 34.50
N GLU A 500 16.13 -16.70 34.85
CA GLU A 500 15.48 -17.93 34.35
C GLU A 500 14.01 -18.16 34.80
N ASP A 501 13.37 -17.21 35.50
CA ASP A 501 12.07 -17.45 36.18
C ASP A 501 10.83 -16.76 35.59
N GLU A 502 10.91 -15.92 34.54
CA GLU A 502 9.71 -15.32 33.93
C GLU A 502 9.44 -15.83 32.51
N GLN A 503 9.02 -17.10 32.43
CA GLN A 503 8.24 -17.56 31.28
C GLN A 503 6.82 -16.99 31.36
N THR A 504 6.61 -15.76 30.89
CA THR A 504 5.28 -15.35 30.44
C THR A 504 5.38 -14.30 29.33
N SER A 505 4.76 -14.63 28.19
CA SER A 505 4.33 -13.74 27.09
C SER A 505 5.39 -13.14 26.14
N ALA A 506 5.93 -13.97 25.25
CA ALA A 506 6.28 -13.54 23.88
C ALA A 506 5.52 -14.42 22.86
N PRO A 507 5.06 -13.89 21.71
CA PRO A 507 4.29 -14.67 20.75
C PRO A 507 5.15 -15.76 20.11
N GLU A 508 4.69 -17.00 20.17
CA GLU A 508 5.29 -18.17 19.51
C GLU A 508 5.22 -18.05 17.98
N THR A 509 6.02 -17.18 17.35
CA THR A 509 6.19 -17.20 15.89
C THR A 509 7.51 -16.56 15.45
N LYS A 510 8.65 -17.22 15.70
CA LYS A 510 9.88 -17.16 14.88
C LYS A 510 10.87 -18.20 15.42
N GLU A 511 11.54 -18.94 14.54
CA GLU A 511 12.63 -19.85 14.89
C GLU A 511 13.83 -19.02 15.37
N THR A 512 13.80 -18.51 16.59
CA THR A 512 14.93 -17.75 17.16
C THR A 512 16.03 -18.74 17.52
N ILE A 513 17.18 -18.62 16.84
CA ILE A 513 18.35 -19.48 17.10
C ILE A 513 18.90 -19.13 18.48
N ALA A 514 18.86 -20.07 19.42
CA ALA A 514 19.45 -19.87 20.75
C ALA A 514 20.98 -19.65 20.63
N LEU A 515 21.45 -18.50 21.11
CA LEU A 515 22.86 -18.14 21.14
C LEU A 515 23.55 -18.75 22.38
N PRO A 516 24.84 -19.12 22.29
CA PRO A 516 25.60 -19.69 23.40
C PRO A 516 26.03 -18.62 24.41
N ASP A 517 26.14 -19.02 25.69
CA ASP A 517 26.67 -18.18 26.76
C ASP A 517 28.15 -17.83 26.53
N GLY A 518 28.48 -16.55 26.63
CA GLY A 518 29.80 -15.98 26.45
C GLY A 518 30.64 -15.86 27.72
N LYS A 519 30.13 -16.25 28.90
CA LYS A 519 30.88 -16.16 30.16
C LYS A 519 32.25 -16.83 30.09
N GLY A 520 33.27 -16.08 30.49
CA GLY A 520 34.67 -16.53 30.48
C GLY A 520 35.35 -16.49 29.11
N ARG A 521 34.68 -15.99 28.06
CA ARG A 521 35.31 -15.68 26.77
C ARG A 521 35.84 -14.27 26.76
N SER A 522 37.10 -14.12 26.37
CA SER A 522 37.72 -12.82 26.12
C SER A 522 37.93 -12.62 24.63
N ILE A 523 37.22 -11.65 24.05
CA ILE A 523 37.20 -11.40 22.61
C ILE A 523 37.68 -9.98 22.31
N LEU A 524 38.55 -9.86 21.32
CA LEU A 524 38.91 -8.58 20.73
C LEU A 524 38.12 -8.36 19.43
N SER A 525 37.31 -7.33 19.38
CA SER A 525 36.59 -6.89 18.17
C SER A 525 37.34 -5.72 17.53
N LEU A 526 37.50 -5.76 16.21
CA LEU A 526 38.33 -4.82 15.47
C LEU A 526 37.74 -4.50 14.09
N GLY A 527 37.71 -3.22 13.73
CA GLY A 527 37.38 -2.79 12.36
C GLY A 527 38.51 -3.09 11.37
N GLY A 528 38.15 -3.55 10.17
CA GLY A 528 39.10 -4.08 9.21
C GLY A 528 39.85 -3.03 8.38
N ARG A 529 39.20 -1.93 7.99
CA ARG A 529 39.77 -0.99 7.01
C ARG A 529 39.46 0.49 7.25
N GLY A 530 38.35 0.84 7.87
CA GLY A 530 37.93 2.22 8.04
C GLY A 530 36.88 2.41 9.14
N ALA A 531 36.51 3.66 9.40
CA ALA A 531 35.62 4.03 10.52
C ALA A 531 34.23 3.37 10.47
N MET A 532 33.70 3.06 9.27
CA MET A 532 32.44 2.31 9.15
C MET A 532 32.60 0.85 9.60
N ASP A 533 33.76 0.23 9.34
CA ASP A 533 34.06 -1.12 9.83
C ASP A 533 34.23 -1.13 11.36
N ASP A 534 34.74 -0.04 11.95
CA ASP A 534 34.82 0.14 13.41
C ASP A 534 33.42 0.20 14.02
N ALA A 535 32.50 0.98 13.44
CA ALA A 535 31.10 1.03 13.87
C ALA A 535 30.41 -0.35 13.77
N ALA A 536 30.63 -1.08 12.68
CA ALA A 536 30.12 -2.44 12.52
C ALA A 536 30.73 -3.43 13.52
N SER A 537 32.01 -3.27 13.85
CA SER A 537 32.71 -4.02 14.90
C SER A 537 32.17 -3.69 16.30
N ALA A 538 31.76 -2.44 16.55
CA ALA A 538 31.11 -2.02 17.79
C ALA A 538 29.71 -2.62 17.94
N MET A 539 28.91 -2.71 16.86
CA MET A 539 27.62 -3.42 16.87
C MET A 539 27.80 -4.90 17.27
N LEU A 540 28.77 -5.60 16.67
CA LEU A 540 29.12 -6.98 17.06
C LEU A 540 29.54 -7.08 18.53
N SER A 541 30.32 -6.11 18.99
CA SER A 541 30.81 -6.09 20.36
C SER A 541 29.68 -5.96 21.37
N GLN A 542 28.69 -5.10 21.10
CA GLN A 542 27.54 -4.93 21.97
C GLN A 542 26.72 -6.22 22.05
N VAL A 543 26.46 -6.90 20.93
CA VAL A 543 25.77 -8.20 20.94
C VAL A 543 26.55 -9.26 21.72
N LEU A 544 27.88 -9.31 21.60
CA LEU A 544 28.69 -10.24 22.38
C LEU A 544 28.72 -9.91 23.88
N LEU A 545 28.63 -8.63 24.25
CA LEU A 545 28.48 -8.18 25.63
C LEU A 545 27.14 -8.63 26.23
N VAL A 546 26.04 -8.51 25.49
CA VAL A 546 24.71 -9.02 25.89
C VAL A 546 24.75 -10.52 26.20
N GLN A 547 25.58 -11.29 25.48
CA GLN A 547 25.80 -12.72 25.74
C GLN A 547 26.78 -13.01 26.89
N GLY A 548 27.28 -12.01 27.61
CA GLY A 548 28.15 -12.17 28.80
C GLY A 548 29.65 -12.35 28.51
N ALA A 549 30.13 -12.07 27.29
CA ALA A 549 31.55 -12.15 26.95
C ALA A 549 32.33 -10.89 27.38
N GLN A 550 33.62 -11.04 27.71
CA GLN A 550 34.51 -9.90 27.97
C GLN A 550 35.05 -9.36 26.65
N ILE A 551 34.60 -8.15 26.27
CA ILE A 551 34.96 -7.55 24.99
C ILE A 551 35.97 -6.41 25.15
N ARG A 552 37.02 -6.46 24.34
CA ARG A 552 37.86 -5.28 24.04
C ARG A 552 37.60 -4.84 22.61
N GLN A 553 37.45 -3.53 22.41
CA GLN A 553 37.30 -2.92 21.09
C GLN A 553 38.58 -2.21 20.68
N ALA A 554 38.85 -2.18 19.37
CA ALA A 554 39.88 -1.32 18.80
C ALA A 554 39.55 -0.90 17.37
N ASP A 555 40.08 0.27 17.01
CA ASP A 555 39.89 0.87 15.71
C ASP A 555 40.85 0.26 14.67
N TYR A 556 40.48 0.34 13.38
CA TYR A 556 41.30 -0.13 12.27
C TYR A 556 42.72 0.47 12.25
N THR A 557 42.90 1.67 12.82
CA THR A 557 44.19 2.38 12.87
C THR A 557 45.27 1.59 13.65
N VAL A 558 44.85 0.78 14.62
CA VAL A 558 45.75 -0.02 15.48
C VAL A 558 46.45 -1.13 14.69
N ILE A 559 45.84 -1.63 13.61
CA ILE A 559 46.37 -2.69 12.74
C ILE A 559 47.64 -2.25 12.00
N GLU A 560 47.71 -0.96 11.68
CA GLU A 560 48.81 -0.34 10.96
C GLU A 560 49.96 0.05 11.91
N GLY A 561 49.66 0.23 13.20
CA GLY A 561 50.59 0.67 14.25
C GLY A 561 51.49 -0.42 14.84
N ARG A 562 52.39 -0.01 15.76
CA ARG A 562 53.25 -0.93 16.54
C ARG A 562 52.53 -1.57 17.72
N ASP A 563 51.32 -1.13 18.03
CA ASP A 563 50.61 -1.43 19.27
C ASP A 563 49.79 -2.73 19.24
N LEU A 564 49.71 -3.39 18.08
CA LEU A 564 48.98 -4.66 17.90
C LEU A 564 49.41 -5.74 18.91
N LYS A 565 50.69 -5.78 19.30
CA LYS A 565 51.19 -6.73 20.30
C LYS A 565 50.72 -6.42 21.72
N ALA A 566 50.56 -5.15 22.06
CA ALA A 566 50.05 -4.76 23.37
C ALA A 566 48.54 -5.06 23.48
N LEU A 567 47.84 -4.95 22.35
CA LEU A 567 46.40 -5.17 22.30
C LEU A 567 46.01 -6.64 22.36
N VAL A 568 46.75 -7.52 21.67
CA VAL A 568 46.60 -8.98 21.75
C VAL A 568 47.34 -9.50 22.99
N ALA A 569 46.84 -9.13 24.16
CA ALA A 569 47.33 -9.61 25.45
C ALA A 569 47.02 -11.12 25.62
N ASP A 570 47.70 -11.75 26.57
CA ASP A 570 47.62 -13.20 26.78
C ASP A 570 46.21 -13.70 27.16
N ASP A 571 45.38 -12.83 27.70
CA ASP A 571 44.01 -13.10 28.14
C ASP A 571 42.95 -13.00 27.04
N ILE A 572 43.28 -12.59 25.81
CA ILE A 572 42.35 -12.64 24.67
C ILE A 572 42.44 -14.01 23.99
N ASP A 573 41.32 -14.68 23.80
CA ASP A 573 41.27 -16.00 23.14
C ASP A 573 40.93 -15.91 21.65
N THR A 574 40.00 -15.00 21.31
CA THR A 574 39.47 -14.85 19.96
C THR A 574 39.57 -13.39 19.51
N VAL A 575 39.96 -13.16 18.25
CA VAL A 575 39.85 -11.85 17.58
C VAL A 575 38.84 -11.96 16.45
N VAL A 576 37.89 -11.04 16.38
CA VAL A 576 36.97 -10.93 15.24
C VAL A 576 37.26 -9.62 14.51
N VAL A 577 37.52 -9.73 13.20
CA VAL A 577 37.78 -8.57 12.34
C VAL A 577 36.59 -8.36 11.40
N THR A 578 35.99 -7.18 11.43
CA THR A 578 34.79 -6.86 10.64
C THR A 578 35.17 -6.13 9.35
N PHE A 579 34.59 -6.55 8.22
CA PHE A 579 34.71 -5.88 6.93
C PHE A 579 33.34 -5.71 6.28
N LEU A 580 32.93 -4.48 5.99
CA LEU A 580 31.69 -4.19 5.24
C LEU A 580 31.86 -4.35 3.72
N ASN A 581 33.10 -4.56 3.26
CA ASN A 581 33.45 -4.60 1.84
C ASN A 581 33.82 -6.02 1.38
N GLU A 582 33.10 -6.55 0.38
CA GLU A 582 33.33 -7.88 -0.23
C GLU A 582 34.73 -8.05 -0.86
N ASN A 583 35.35 -6.97 -1.34
CA ASN A 583 36.67 -7.01 -1.98
C ASN A 583 37.85 -7.04 -1.00
N SER A 584 37.59 -7.33 0.28
CA SER A 584 38.60 -7.25 1.35
C SER A 584 39.47 -8.50 1.52
N LYS A 585 39.33 -9.53 0.68
CA LYS A 585 40.05 -10.83 0.81
C LYS A 585 41.56 -10.70 1.02
N SER A 586 42.22 -9.83 0.25
CA SER A 586 43.67 -9.62 0.37
C SER A 586 44.05 -8.94 1.69
N HIS A 587 43.25 -7.98 2.13
CA HIS A 587 43.47 -7.21 3.36
C HIS A 587 43.20 -8.08 4.60
N ALA A 588 42.07 -8.79 4.61
CA ALA A 588 41.72 -9.84 5.56
C ALA A 588 42.87 -10.85 5.75
N ARG A 589 43.39 -11.40 4.66
CA ARG A 589 44.54 -12.34 4.71
C ARG A 589 45.78 -11.73 5.37
N GLN A 590 46.06 -10.46 5.10
CA GLN A 590 47.21 -9.78 5.68
C GLN A 590 47.05 -9.59 7.19
N ILE A 591 45.86 -9.20 7.64
CA ILE A 591 45.53 -9.00 9.06
C ILE A 591 45.58 -10.32 9.82
N VAL A 592 44.92 -11.37 9.31
CA VAL A 592 44.96 -12.72 9.92
C VAL A 592 46.40 -13.20 10.09
N ARG A 593 47.24 -13.01 9.05
CA ARG A 593 48.67 -13.36 9.12
C ARG A 593 49.44 -12.54 10.14
N ARG A 594 49.13 -11.24 10.32
CA ARG A 594 49.77 -10.41 11.34
C ARG A 594 49.39 -10.86 12.74
N LEU A 595 48.09 -11.03 13.00
CA LEU A 595 47.55 -11.49 14.28
C LEU A 595 48.12 -12.86 14.69
N LYS A 596 48.06 -13.86 13.80
CA LYS A 596 48.61 -15.20 14.09
C LYS A 596 50.14 -15.25 14.17
N ARG A 597 50.86 -14.25 13.65
CA ARG A 597 52.31 -14.11 13.88
C ARG A 597 52.63 -13.52 15.24
N VAL A 598 51.74 -12.69 15.79
CA VAL A 598 51.86 -12.20 17.16
C VAL A 598 51.66 -13.35 18.13
N ARG A 599 50.58 -14.13 17.94
CA ARG A 599 50.27 -15.30 18.77
C ARG A 599 49.71 -16.45 17.92
N PRO A 600 50.48 -17.54 17.71
CA PRO A 600 50.04 -18.65 16.85
C PRO A 600 48.82 -19.44 17.34
N SER A 601 48.54 -19.40 18.65
CA SER A 601 47.39 -20.04 19.29
C SER A 601 46.11 -19.19 19.28
N LEU A 602 46.15 -17.99 18.71
CA LEU A 602 45.00 -17.08 18.65
C LEU A 602 43.98 -17.54 17.62
N ARG A 603 42.72 -17.60 18.01
CA ARG A 603 41.61 -17.74 17.07
C ARG A 603 41.32 -16.40 16.42
N VAL A 604 41.22 -16.37 15.10
CA VAL A 604 40.95 -15.18 14.30
C VAL A 604 39.78 -15.47 13.36
N GLY A 605 38.65 -14.82 13.64
CA GLY A 605 37.45 -14.83 12.81
C GLY A 605 37.31 -13.58 11.96
N ILE A 606 36.51 -13.69 10.89
CA ILE A 606 36.13 -12.55 10.07
C ILE A 606 34.61 -12.45 10.00
N LEU A 607 34.07 -11.26 10.26
CA LEU A 607 32.69 -10.92 9.96
C LEU A 607 32.67 -10.15 8.64
N LEU A 608 31.96 -10.67 7.65
CA LEU A 608 31.73 -10.02 6.36
C LEU A 608 30.23 -10.07 6.09
N PRO A 609 29.46 -9.11 6.62
CA PRO A 609 28.01 -9.18 6.58
C PRO A 609 27.53 -9.07 5.13
N MET A 610 26.65 -9.99 4.77
CA MET A 610 25.94 -10.01 3.49
C MET A 610 24.49 -9.63 3.77
N GLY A 611 23.88 -8.80 2.92
CA GLY A 611 22.42 -8.56 3.01
C GLY A 611 21.62 -9.86 2.88
N GLU A 612 20.29 -9.81 3.06
CA GLU A 612 19.33 -10.96 3.13
C GLU A 612 19.44 -12.06 2.05
N SER A 613 20.29 -11.91 1.05
CA SER A 613 20.70 -12.99 0.15
C SER A 613 21.55 -14.01 0.91
N GLY A 614 20.94 -14.97 1.59
CA GLY A 614 21.57 -16.09 2.33
C GLY A 614 22.54 -16.96 1.52
N ARG A 615 23.63 -16.35 1.05
CA ARG A 615 24.73 -16.94 0.29
C ARG A 615 25.85 -17.29 1.26
N GLU A 616 26.52 -18.40 0.97
CA GLU A 616 27.78 -18.78 1.61
C GLU A 616 28.77 -17.60 1.62
N ALA A 617 29.56 -17.50 2.68
CA ALA A 617 30.60 -16.48 2.79
C ALA A 617 31.48 -16.49 1.53
N PRO A 618 31.75 -15.32 0.90
CA PRO A 618 32.45 -15.25 -0.38
C PRO A 618 33.93 -15.66 -0.29
N ILE A 619 34.44 -15.81 0.93
CA ILE A 619 35.82 -16.14 1.23
C ILE A 619 35.83 -17.44 2.03
N ASP A 620 36.40 -18.48 1.45
CA ASP A 620 36.75 -19.70 2.18
C ASP A 620 37.75 -19.35 3.31
N PRO A 621 37.45 -19.66 4.59
CA PRO A 621 38.37 -19.44 5.71
C PRO A 621 39.77 -20.01 5.47
N GLN A 622 39.87 -21.13 4.74
CA GLN A 622 41.15 -21.81 4.47
C GLN A 622 42.08 -21.02 3.54
N ASP A 623 41.54 -20.15 2.69
CA ASP A 623 42.28 -19.31 1.74
C ASP A 623 43.03 -18.16 2.41
N ILE A 624 42.57 -17.79 3.60
CA ILE A 624 43.11 -16.69 4.40
C ILE A 624 43.71 -17.17 5.72
N SER A 625 43.61 -18.48 6.01
CA SER A 625 44.05 -19.09 7.28
C SER A 625 43.32 -18.53 8.50
N ALA A 626 42.08 -18.08 8.31
CA ALA A 626 41.18 -17.69 9.39
C ALA A 626 40.53 -18.95 9.98
N ASP A 627 40.07 -18.84 11.23
CA ASP A 627 39.39 -19.92 11.95
C ASP A 627 37.94 -20.06 11.47
N PHE A 628 37.29 -18.93 11.19
CA PHE A 628 35.96 -18.88 10.59
C PHE A 628 35.78 -17.58 9.80
N VAL A 629 34.80 -17.59 8.89
CA VAL A 629 34.29 -16.41 8.18
C VAL A 629 32.77 -16.48 8.29
N ALA A 630 32.16 -15.45 8.85
CA ALA A 630 30.73 -15.35 9.07
C ALA A 630 30.10 -14.35 8.08
N ALA A 631 28.98 -14.73 7.47
CA ALA A 631 28.23 -13.89 6.55
C ALA A 631 27.10 -13.10 7.25
N SER A 632 26.77 -13.45 8.49
CA SER A 632 25.80 -12.73 9.31
C SER A 632 26.32 -12.48 10.72
N LEU A 633 25.64 -11.58 11.43
CA LEU A 633 25.96 -11.25 12.81
C LEU A 633 25.74 -12.47 13.71
N THR A 634 24.61 -13.16 13.54
CA THR A 634 24.30 -14.41 14.23
C THR A 634 25.38 -15.47 14.04
N GLN A 635 25.86 -15.69 12.81
CA GLN A 635 26.94 -16.65 12.53
C GLN A 635 28.26 -16.23 13.19
N ALA A 636 28.55 -14.93 13.25
CA ALA A 636 29.77 -14.42 13.86
C ALA A 636 29.76 -14.65 15.37
N VAL A 637 28.64 -14.39 16.04
CA VAL A 637 28.47 -14.64 17.48
C VAL A 637 28.62 -16.13 17.79
N LEU A 638 27.88 -17.00 17.09
CA LEU A 638 27.98 -18.46 17.24
C LEU A 638 29.42 -18.98 17.08
N SER A 639 30.12 -18.49 16.07
CA SER A 639 31.48 -18.93 15.76
C SER A 639 32.50 -18.38 16.77
N ALA A 640 32.36 -17.12 17.18
CA ALA A 640 33.24 -16.46 18.13
C ALA A 640 33.17 -17.10 19.53
N LEU A 641 31.96 -17.50 19.96
CA LEU A 641 31.70 -18.13 21.25
C LEU A 641 31.89 -19.66 21.26
N SER A 642 32.17 -20.28 20.10
CA SER A 642 32.39 -21.73 20.00
C SER A 642 33.71 -22.23 20.63
N ASP A 643 33.73 -23.50 21.03
CA ASP A 643 34.90 -24.22 21.59
C ASP A 643 35.91 -24.73 20.54
N THR A 644 35.79 -24.31 19.28
CA THR A 644 36.67 -24.83 18.22
C THR A 644 38.12 -24.36 18.38
N GLY A 645 39.10 -25.24 18.21
CA GLY A 645 40.53 -24.91 18.38
C GLY A 645 41.11 -24.04 17.24
N PRO A 646 42.26 -23.37 17.47
CA PRO A 646 42.88 -22.47 16.49
C PRO A 646 43.53 -23.20 15.29
N VAL A 647 43.32 -22.67 14.09
CA VAL A 647 43.88 -23.13 12.82
C VAL A 647 45.28 -22.55 12.64
N ALA A 648 46.29 -23.41 12.46
CA ALA A 648 47.67 -22.96 12.27
C ALA A 648 47.89 -22.23 10.93
N LEU A 649 48.79 -21.24 10.93
CA LEU A 649 49.22 -20.57 9.70
C LEU A 649 49.91 -21.55 8.74
N LYS A 650 49.43 -21.62 7.49
CA LYS A 650 50.14 -22.30 6.40
C LYS A 650 51.47 -21.58 6.13
N SER A 651 52.56 -22.08 6.71
CA SER A 651 53.90 -21.50 6.50
C SER A 651 54.35 -21.75 5.05
N PRO A 652 54.80 -20.71 4.31
CA PRO A 652 55.38 -20.93 3.00
C PRO A 652 56.69 -21.71 3.16
N VAL A 653 56.73 -22.93 2.59
CA VAL A 653 57.94 -23.76 2.57
C VAL A 653 59.05 -22.99 1.85
N ARG A 654 60.04 -22.52 2.61
CA ARG A 654 61.18 -21.76 2.08
C ARG A 654 62.13 -22.75 1.37
N LYS A 655 62.03 -22.87 0.04
CA LYS A 655 62.82 -23.83 -0.76
C LYS A 655 64.34 -23.54 -0.81
N VAL A 656 64.79 -22.36 -0.40
CA VAL A 656 66.22 -21.97 -0.48
C VAL A 656 66.64 -21.27 0.82
N ALA A 657 67.56 -21.90 1.55
CA ALA A 657 68.25 -21.30 2.69
C ALA A 657 69.48 -20.54 2.18
N ARG A 658 69.52 -19.22 2.40
CA ARG A 658 70.70 -18.41 2.09
C ARG A 658 71.75 -18.66 3.17
N GLN A 659 72.74 -19.53 2.92
CA GLN A 659 73.88 -19.70 3.82
C GLN A 659 74.66 -18.39 3.89
N ARG A 660 74.67 -17.74 5.06
CA ARG A 660 75.62 -16.65 5.34
C ARG A 660 77.02 -17.27 5.44
N ARG A 661 77.89 -17.03 4.46
CA ARG A 661 79.32 -17.29 4.62
C ARG A 661 79.86 -16.32 5.67
N VAL A 662 80.27 -16.86 6.81
CA VAL A 662 81.07 -16.13 7.79
C VAL A 662 82.47 -15.94 7.17
N PRO A 663 83.00 -14.72 7.04
CA PRO A 663 84.37 -14.53 6.56
C PRO A 663 85.35 -15.14 7.57
N PRO A 664 86.43 -15.80 7.12
CA PRO A 664 87.42 -16.36 8.02
C PRO A 664 88.06 -15.24 8.83
N VAL A 665 88.08 -15.41 10.14
CA VAL A 665 88.82 -14.56 11.08
C VAL A 665 90.31 -14.71 10.71
N ALA A 666 90.93 -13.62 10.26
CA ALA A 666 92.39 -13.57 10.07
C ALA A 666 93.06 -13.66 11.45
N ALA A 667 94.02 -14.58 11.58
CA ALA A 667 94.76 -14.88 12.80
C ALA A 667 95.73 -13.76 13.19
#